data_AF-A0A1B1N3V6-F1
#
_entry.id   AF-A0A1B1N3V6-F1
#
_cell.length_a   1.000
_cell.length_b   1.000
_cell.length_c   1.000
_cell.angle_alpha   90.00
_cell.angle_beta   90.00
_cell.angle_gamma   90.00
#
_symmetry.space_group_name_H-M   'P 1'
#
loop_
_entity.id
_entity.type
_entity.pdbx_description
1 polymer ?
#
loop_
_entity_poly.entity_id
_entity_poly.type
_entity_poly.pdbx_seq_one_letter_code
_entity_poly.pdbx_strand_id
1 'polypeptide(L)'
;MLYQDKQEVTGLKKIQITATALGLTLLVGSVPPAMAATGSTQTSKASTSKAASTPVIHTINNLPSVKLTSKSYIRLTDINTLSQDDSNLITYTLTVTNGDTKSLNLLDYWTKVKTVSGTVYNPTLITADKEKKTVAPGSSVTLTYSVKVAKHIKPTSLIFDIVKWDFSQANYERKLGQFKIPEGYLLSTPAAYSKTLRINEAPVKLKVNNATSFLSGSYNYVGVDLNVQNIGYRLFEDPKLKFVIKTASGSNYPLTADASSTGYSIQPQDSQTLKLMASIPKSVSLKNLELQVIQDDETAKTSLPIATMQLAAVKNETIAVQPNAEKTIDLTNGKLAASVTGAWVNQSYGKSDLSIQFLLRNSGVQTVSVPKYGFELHTSNGYTLPITTSALDNVTLAPQESRSIKLNITVDSSVITDGLQLFVNAPGAAQQTPSDSTGTGTGAGTSSAASFNYPVGIFQLPEAVQLQNTLGTEQFMQTNNGLVGLTLSSIQRLPWSDGDLVSAKITIANHANKTITLPDLTGQFKVDSAQLANDVKLVSTSASGLLGADQSTNVYVVSKLPASLDVSQLQVALMEKIGESSSEWFRFTHLGEMPSLPEVDKGKSYKLDNQGRQEEIKEVRSVVYTGDSNDIMYTELEVKNLEKYQLDLSQLVGYFETSSGQSYQAQAVQVDTPAPSLQSGLVVLWTKLPKGIYTQDMKLVVGEGIADNKLTPLKGESTGYINAAEMALNVQTPGTNSTLSGMVINPYALSITDVAATLTGSSSVQVGLTYSLTRSNAYIMGEFGHKYVLEMKDSLGRIFTKELTPETDLKTGSGNTLSFSNSDSVYEGLKGGNFTLTVYDEFQGARIPLASQGFYYIYNGDTSAR
;
A
#
# COMPACT_ATOMS: atom_id res chain seq x y z
N MET A 1 1.02 -4.78 -59.39
CA MET A 1 0.15 -5.97 -59.24
C MET A 1 -0.65 -5.72 -57.96
N LEU A 2 -1.89 -5.22 -57.95
CA LEU A 2 -3.11 -5.47 -58.76
C LEU A 2 -3.86 -6.76 -58.33
N TYR A 3 -5.20 -6.63 -58.18
CA TYR A 3 -6.24 -7.56 -57.66
C TYR A 3 -6.33 -7.71 -56.12
N GLN A 4 -7.41 -7.41 -55.38
CA GLN A 4 -8.85 -7.04 -55.55
C GLN A 4 -9.88 -8.09 -55.05
N ASP A 5 -10.79 -7.62 -54.19
CA ASP A 5 -12.18 -8.04 -53.86
C ASP A 5 -12.55 -9.42 -53.26
N LYS A 6 -13.26 -9.35 -52.11
CA LYS A 6 -14.69 -9.74 -52.04
C LYS A 6 -15.46 -9.07 -50.87
N GLN A 7 -16.79 -9.13 -50.95
CA GLN A 7 -17.79 -8.28 -50.26
C GLN A 7 -18.64 -9.02 -49.20
N GLU A 8 -19.18 -8.28 -48.22
CA GLU A 8 -20.61 -8.17 -47.78
C GLU A 8 -20.65 -7.34 -46.45
N VAL A 9 -21.39 -6.21 -46.28
CA VAL A 9 -22.86 -5.96 -46.22
C VAL A 9 -23.48 -6.64 -44.98
N THR A 10 -23.91 -6.00 -43.89
CA THR A 10 -24.85 -4.85 -43.65
C THR A 10 -24.59 -4.30 -42.22
N GLY A 11 -24.94 -3.08 -41.75
CA GLY A 11 -25.55 -1.86 -42.31
C GLY A 11 -26.22 -1.03 -41.18
N LEU A 12 -26.38 0.30 -41.34
CA LEU A 12 -26.75 1.25 -40.26
C LEU A 12 -27.91 2.18 -40.67
N LYS A 13 -28.96 2.31 -39.83
CA LYS A 13 -30.07 3.25 -40.05
C LYS A 13 -29.82 4.60 -39.35
N LYS A 14 -29.72 5.68 -40.13
CA LYS A 14 -29.93 7.06 -39.68
C LYS A 14 -31.41 7.43 -39.86
N ILE A 15 -31.97 8.20 -38.93
CA ILE A 15 -33.29 8.84 -39.08
C ILE A 15 -33.09 10.36 -38.97
N GLN A 16 -33.40 11.07 -40.05
CA GLN A 16 -33.69 12.50 -40.04
C GLN A 16 -35.21 12.66 -39.98
N ILE A 17 -35.70 13.67 -39.26
CA ILE A 17 -37.11 14.10 -39.34
C ILE A 17 -37.14 15.59 -39.65
N THR A 18 -37.76 15.92 -40.77
CA THR A 18 -37.96 17.28 -41.28
C THR A 18 -39.26 17.85 -40.71
N ALA A 19 -39.31 19.17 -40.48
CA ALA A 19 -40.53 19.85 -40.08
C ALA A 19 -41.56 19.95 -41.22
N THR A 20 -42.85 19.93 -40.90
CA THR A 20 -43.89 20.55 -41.74
C THR A 20 -45.10 20.90 -40.89
N ALA A 21 -45.72 22.04 -41.17
CA ALA A 21 -46.92 22.53 -40.48
C ALA A 21 -48.16 22.34 -41.36
N LEU A 22 -49.31 22.11 -40.73
CA LEU A 22 -50.64 22.39 -41.29
C LEU A 22 -51.68 22.32 -40.16
N GLY A 23 -52.65 23.22 -40.19
CA GLY A 23 -53.87 23.09 -39.41
C GLY A 23 -55.07 23.41 -40.28
N LEU A 24 -56.27 22.97 -39.89
CA LEU A 24 -57.51 23.72 -40.12
C LEU A 24 -58.66 23.17 -39.25
N THR A 25 -59.69 24.00 -39.12
CA THR A 25 -60.95 23.86 -38.37
C THR A 25 -61.96 22.86 -38.96
N LEU A 26 -62.91 22.35 -38.15
CA LEU A 26 -64.37 22.52 -38.39
C LEU A 26 -65.27 22.06 -37.22
N LEU A 27 -66.57 22.38 -37.33
CA LEU A 27 -67.60 22.45 -36.27
C LEU A 27 -68.61 21.25 -36.26
N VAL A 28 -69.64 21.38 -35.41
CA VAL A 28 -70.93 20.64 -35.34
C VAL A 28 -70.88 19.37 -34.45
N GLY A 29 -71.79 19.10 -33.51
CA GLY A 29 -72.99 19.82 -33.05
C GLY A 29 -74.25 18.94 -33.04
N SER A 30 -74.76 18.55 -31.86
CA SER A 30 -76.11 17.95 -31.71
C SER A 30 -76.64 18.04 -30.27
N VAL A 31 -77.97 18.09 -30.15
CA VAL A 31 -78.80 18.19 -28.93
C VAL A 31 -80.09 17.35 -29.18
N PRO A 32 -81.03 17.24 -28.23
CA PRO A 32 -81.24 16.14 -27.27
C PRO A 32 -82.27 15.08 -27.76
N PRO A 33 -82.64 14.10 -26.91
CA PRO A 33 -83.87 14.26 -26.08
C PRO A 33 -83.69 13.74 -24.65
N ALA A 34 -84.60 13.84 -23.67
CA ALA A 34 -85.70 14.74 -23.29
C ALA A 34 -86.60 13.93 -22.32
N MET A 35 -86.87 14.46 -21.11
CA MET A 35 -87.95 14.06 -20.17
C MET A 35 -87.89 12.64 -19.55
N ALA A 36 -88.27 12.38 -18.29
CA ALA A 36 -88.62 13.19 -17.10
C ALA A 36 -88.32 12.32 -15.82
N ALA A 37 -88.66 12.60 -14.56
CA ALA A 37 -89.56 13.59 -13.93
C ALA A 37 -89.16 13.90 -12.45
N THR A 38 -90.18 14.11 -11.61
CA THR A 38 -90.25 14.15 -10.12
C THR A 38 -89.26 13.26 -9.34
N GLY A 39 -88.77 13.60 -8.14
CA GLY A 39 -89.15 14.69 -7.24
C GLY A 39 -89.44 14.17 -5.81
N SER A 40 -88.43 14.12 -4.94
CA SER A 40 -88.59 14.03 -3.48
C SER A 40 -87.28 14.38 -2.74
N THR A 41 -87.35 14.61 -1.43
CA THR A 41 -86.40 15.40 -0.63
C THR A 41 -85.26 14.63 0.05
N GLN A 42 -84.15 15.35 0.22
CA GLN A 42 -83.12 15.23 1.28
C GLN A 42 -82.49 13.86 1.62
N THR A 43 -81.17 13.76 1.45
CA THR A 43 -80.27 13.65 2.62
C THR A 43 -78.82 14.02 2.26
N SER A 44 -78.05 14.41 3.28
CA SER A 44 -76.75 15.08 3.22
C SER A 44 -75.61 14.32 2.54
N LYS A 45 -74.84 15.01 1.69
CA LYS A 45 -73.39 14.76 1.50
C LYS A 45 -72.60 16.02 1.85
N ALA A 46 -71.63 15.88 2.76
CA ALA A 46 -70.81 17.00 3.21
C ALA A 46 -69.84 17.44 2.11
N SER A 47 -69.93 18.71 1.69
CA SER A 47 -68.95 19.36 0.84
C SER A 47 -67.76 19.83 1.67
N THR A 48 -66.68 19.05 1.72
CA THR A 48 -65.40 19.50 2.28
C THR A 48 -64.83 20.60 1.38
N SER A 49 -64.95 21.85 1.83
CA SER A 49 -64.37 23.02 1.17
C SER A 49 -62.86 22.88 1.05
N LYS A 50 -62.35 22.92 -0.18
CA LYS A 50 -60.90 22.96 -0.46
C LYS A 50 -60.37 24.30 0.06
N ALA A 51 -59.65 24.28 1.19
CA ALA A 51 -59.08 25.50 1.77
C ALA A 51 -58.16 26.18 0.75
N ALA A 52 -58.38 27.49 0.51
CA ALA A 52 -57.51 28.27 -0.33
C ALA A 52 -56.14 28.42 0.36
N SER A 53 -55.08 27.89 -0.26
CA SER A 53 -53.72 28.09 0.22
C SER A 53 -53.36 29.57 0.17
N THR A 54 -52.98 30.14 1.31
CA THR A 54 -52.47 31.51 1.38
C THR A 54 -51.25 31.67 0.46
N PRO A 55 -51.16 32.77 -0.31
CA PRO A 55 -50.04 32.99 -1.22
C PRO A 55 -48.74 33.17 -0.42
N VAL A 56 -47.67 32.56 -0.90
CA VAL A 56 -46.35 32.61 -0.27
C VAL A 56 -45.72 33.98 -0.48
N ILE A 57 -45.21 34.58 0.60
CA ILE A 57 -44.59 35.91 0.60
C ILE A 57 -43.10 35.75 0.91
N HIS A 58 -42.25 36.26 0.03
CA HIS A 58 -40.78 36.11 0.12
C HIS A 58 -40.04 37.38 0.58
N THR A 59 -40.76 38.48 0.87
CA THR A 59 -40.14 39.71 1.39
C THR A 59 -41.07 40.48 2.31
N ILE A 60 -40.48 41.02 3.39
CA ILE A 60 -41.12 41.95 4.34
C ILE A 60 -40.89 43.42 4.00
N ASN A 61 -40.05 43.74 2.99
CA ASN A 61 -39.77 45.13 2.58
C ASN A 61 -41.01 45.91 2.07
N ASN A 62 -42.06 45.17 1.70
CA ASN A 62 -43.36 45.68 1.25
C ASN A 62 -44.34 45.93 2.41
N LEU A 63 -43.97 45.63 3.66
CA LEU A 63 -44.78 46.01 4.82
C LEU A 63 -44.90 47.54 4.92
N PRO A 64 -46.07 48.08 5.31
CA PRO A 64 -46.24 49.52 5.50
C PRO A 64 -45.22 50.07 6.50
N SER A 65 -44.54 51.17 6.14
CA SER A 65 -43.60 51.84 7.04
C SER A 65 -44.33 52.53 8.19
N VAL A 66 -43.73 52.49 9.38
CA VAL A 66 -44.20 53.27 10.52
C VAL A 66 -43.58 54.67 10.44
N LYS A 67 -44.40 55.72 10.52
CA LYS A 67 -43.92 57.10 10.52
C LYS A 67 -43.32 57.47 11.88
N LEU A 68 -42.14 58.08 11.87
CA LEU A 68 -41.48 58.64 13.05
C LEU A 68 -41.76 60.15 13.17
N THR A 69 -41.80 60.84 12.03
CA THR A 69 -42.17 62.26 11.88
C THR A 69 -43.10 62.42 10.67
N SER A 70 -43.28 63.64 10.16
CA SER A 70 -44.02 63.85 8.90
C SER A 70 -43.27 63.34 7.66
N LYS A 71 -41.92 63.29 7.70
CA LYS A 71 -41.06 62.87 6.57
C LYS A 71 -40.18 61.64 6.85
N SER A 72 -39.88 61.37 8.11
CA SER A 72 -39.03 60.25 8.54
C SER A 72 -39.85 59.03 8.92
N TYR A 73 -39.34 57.84 8.59
CA TYR A 73 -40.05 56.57 8.78
C TYR A 73 -39.10 55.41 9.08
N ILE A 74 -39.66 54.31 9.56
CA ILE A 74 -38.97 53.06 9.85
C ILE A 74 -39.65 51.89 9.12
N ARG A 75 -38.86 50.90 8.69
CA ARG A 75 -39.33 49.66 8.05
C ARG A 75 -38.70 48.44 8.73
N LEU A 76 -39.46 47.37 8.88
CA LEU A 76 -38.93 46.03 9.18
C LEU A 76 -38.42 45.43 7.86
N THR A 77 -37.11 45.18 7.76
CA THR A 77 -36.45 44.82 6.49
C THR A 77 -35.79 43.45 6.49
N ASP A 78 -35.45 42.89 7.66
CA ASP A 78 -35.10 41.48 7.78
C ASP A 78 -35.58 40.83 9.07
N ILE A 79 -35.73 39.50 9.06
CA ILE A 79 -36.01 38.69 10.25
C ILE A 79 -35.52 37.25 10.06
N ASN A 80 -34.75 36.75 11.04
CA ASN A 80 -34.22 35.39 11.06
C ASN A 80 -34.50 34.73 12.42
N THR A 81 -34.40 33.40 12.50
CA THR A 81 -34.60 32.65 13.75
C THR A 81 -33.68 31.45 13.86
N LEU A 82 -33.04 31.29 15.02
CA LEU A 82 -32.16 30.19 15.39
C LEU A 82 -32.83 29.44 16.54
N SER A 83 -33.11 28.16 16.35
CA SER A 83 -33.65 27.30 17.41
C SER A 83 -32.53 26.79 18.31
N GLN A 84 -32.73 26.94 19.62
CA GLN A 84 -31.89 26.43 20.70
C GLN A 84 -32.70 25.40 21.51
N ASP A 85 -32.07 24.75 22.50
CA ASP A 85 -32.71 23.65 23.21
C ASP A 85 -33.97 24.07 23.98
N ASP A 86 -33.95 25.22 24.66
CA ASP A 86 -35.10 25.72 25.44
C ASP A 86 -35.81 26.94 24.81
N SER A 87 -35.22 27.58 23.80
CA SER A 87 -35.71 28.86 23.25
C SER A 87 -35.46 29.01 21.75
N ASN A 88 -36.18 29.92 21.10
CA ASN A 88 -35.80 30.43 19.79
C ASN A 88 -35.17 31.82 19.97
N LEU A 89 -33.98 32.03 19.43
CA LEU A 89 -33.41 33.35 19.24
C LEU A 89 -33.94 33.93 17.93
N ILE A 90 -34.54 35.11 17.98
CA ILE A 90 -35.04 35.83 16.80
C ILE A 90 -34.21 37.10 16.64
N THR A 91 -33.68 37.31 15.43
CA THR A 91 -33.04 38.55 15.04
C THR A 91 -33.92 39.28 14.05
N TYR A 92 -34.00 40.60 14.14
CA TYR A 92 -34.77 41.41 13.20
C TYR A 92 -34.14 42.78 12.98
N THR A 93 -34.17 43.25 11.74
CA THR A 93 -33.53 44.50 11.33
C THR A 93 -34.57 45.55 10.98
N LEU A 94 -34.41 46.72 11.59
CA LEU A 94 -35.19 47.91 11.34
C LEU A 94 -34.34 48.91 10.54
N THR A 95 -34.82 49.33 9.37
CA THR A 95 -34.22 50.42 8.59
C THR A 95 -34.94 51.72 8.91
N VAL A 96 -34.22 52.67 9.50
CA VAL A 96 -34.70 54.03 9.80
C VAL A 96 -34.23 54.96 8.68
N THR A 97 -35.16 55.69 8.06
CA THR A 97 -34.89 56.70 7.03
C THR A 97 -35.27 58.08 7.55
N ASN A 98 -34.31 59.00 7.56
CA ASN A 98 -34.52 60.38 7.97
C ASN A 98 -34.83 61.25 6.74
N GLY A 99 -36.09 61.64 6.56
CA GLY A 99 -36.55 62.55 5.51
C GLY A 99 -36.62 64.02 5.95
N ASP A 100 -36.25 64.33 7.19
CA ASP A 100 -36.23 65.68 7.73
C ASP A 100 -34.91 66.41 7.44
N THR A 101 -34.89 67.73 7.64
CA THR A 101 -33.72 68.59 7.44
C THR A 101 -32.78 68.65 8.66
N LYS A 102 -33.11 67.95 9.75
CA LYS A 102 -32.33 67.87 11.00
C LYS A 102 -31.98 66.42 11.30
N SER A 103 -30.89 66.20 12.03
CA SER A 103 -30.51 64.85 12.48
C SER A 103 -31.60 64.27 13.38
N LEU A 104 -31.94 63.00 13.16
CA LEU A 104 -32.94 62.26 13.93
C LEU A 104 -32.24 61.53 15.08
N ASN A 105 -32.59 61.85 16.32
CA ASN A 105 -32.10 61.12 17.49
C ASN A 105 -32.74 59.73 17.55
N LEU A 106 -31.94 58.67 17.61
CA LEU A 106 -32.44 57.31 17.72
C LEU A 106 -32.80 56.93 19.17
N LEU A 107 -32.22 57.62 20.17
CA LEU A 107 -32.55 57.40 21.59
C LEU A 107 -33.99 57.78 21.96
N ASP A 108 -34.65 58.58 21.12
CA ASP A 108 -36.07 58.91 21.25
C ASP A 108 -37.00 57.70 21.01
N TYR A 109 -36.52 56.67 20.30
CA TYR A 109 -37.33 55.57 19.75
C TYR A 109 -36.78 54.20 20.13
N TRP A 110 -37.68 53.24 20.35
CA TRP A 110 -37.30 51.84 20.54
C TRP A 110 -38.40 50.90 20.03
N THR A 111 -38.15 49.61 20.17
CA THR A 111 -39.04 48.54 19.73
C THR A 111 -39.38 47.63 20.90
N LYS A 112 -40.63 47.14 20.93
CA LYS A 112 -41.09 46.08 21.83
C LYS A 112 -41.58 44.91 21.01
N VAL A 113 -41.21 43.70 21.41
CA VAL A 113 -41.69 42.47 20.76
C VAL A 113 -42.76 41.87 21.65
N LYS A 114 -43.87 41.42 21.07
CA LYS A 114 -44.89 40.67 21.82
C LYS A 114 -45.58 39.62 20.97
N THR A 115 -46.10 38.58 21.60
CA THR A 115 -46.95 37.60 20.92
C THR A 115 -48.30 38.22 20.54
N VAL A 116 -49.02 37.59 19.61
CA VAL A 116 -50.44 37.92 19.35
C VAL A 116 -51.30 37.73 20.62
N SER A 117 -50.91 36.82 21.53
CA SER A 117 -51.54 36.62 22.85
C SER A 117 -51.18 37.68 23.91
N GLY A 118 -50.27 38.61 23.62
CA GLY A 118 -49.92 39.73 24.50
C GLY A 118 -48.69 39.53 25.39
N THR A 119 -48.03 38.37 25.39
CA THR A 119 -46.78 38.12 26.12
C THR A 119 -45.66 39.01 25.55
N VAL A 120 -45.06 39.85 26.39
CA VAL A 120 -44.01 40.80 25.99
C VAL A 120 -42.61 40.18 26.14
N TYR A 121 -41.76 40.42 25.16
CA TYR A 121 -40.33 40.10 25.17
C TYR A 121 -39.51 41.38 24.98
N ASN A 122 -38.38 41.49 25.67
CA ASN A 122 -37.49 42.64 25.61
C ASN A 122 -36.38 42.40 24.57
N PRO A 123 -36.39 43.10 23.41
CA PRO A 123 -35.33 42.98 22.42
C PRO A 123 -34.09 43.77 22.83
N THR A 124 -32.92 43.24 22.50
CA THR A 124 -31.61 43.86 22.75
C THR A 124 -30.96 44.23 21.42
N LEU A 125 -30.47 45.47 21.30
CA LEU A 125 -29.72 45.92 20.12
C LEU A 125 -28.34 45.23 20.07
N ILE A 126 -27.95 44.68 18.91
CA ILE A 126 -26.66 44.00 18.74
C ILE A 126 -25.50 44.96 18.97
N THR A 127 -24.33 44.46 19.40
CA THR A 127 -23.21 45.33 19.79
C THR A 127 -22.74 46.25 18.67
N ALA A 128 -22.69 45.76 17.43
CA ALA A 128 -22.30 46.54 16.26
C ALA A 128 -23.18 47.79 16.01
N ASP A 129 -24.42 47.79 16.53
CA ASP A 129 -25.39 48.87 16.31
C ASP A 129 -25.53 49.82 17.52
N LYS A 130 -24.96 49.50 18.70
CA LYS A 130 -25.12 50.30 19.94
C LYS A 130 -24.64 51.75 19.84
N GLU A 131 -23.66 52.02 18.98
CA GLU A 131 -23.14 53.37 18.75
C GLU A 131 -23.92 54.17 17.69
N LYS A 132 -24.90 53.54 17.01
CA LYS A 132 -25.77 54.20 16.02
C LYS A 132 -26.85 55.02 16.74
N LYS A 133 -26.45 56.16 17.29
CA LYS A 133 -27.30 57.04 18.14
C LYS A 133 -28.09 58.09 17.36
N THR A 134 -27.74 58.39 16.11
CA THR A 134 -28.47 59.36 15.26
C THR A 134 -28.52 58.95 13.78
N VAL A 135 -29.45 59.53 13.02
CA VAL A 135 -29.54 59.41 11.55
C VAL A 135 -29.45 60.79 10.92
N ALA A 136 -28.45 61.02 10.07
CA ALA A 136 -28.24 62.30 9.39
C ALA A 136 -29.40 62.66 8.43
N PRO A 137 -29.63 63.96 8.14
CA PRO A 137 -30.64 64.38 7.16
C PRO A 137 -30.50 63.68 5.81
N GLY A 138 -31.61 63.19 5.24
CA GLY A 138 -31.64 62.50 3.95
C GLY A 138 -31.01 61.11 3.92
N SER A 139 -30.49 60.60 5.04
CA SER A 139 -29.80 59.29 5.09
C SER A 139 -30.69 58.19 5.70
N SER A 140 -30.16 56.96 5.69
CA SER A 140 -30.79 55.81 6.35
C SER A 140 -29.77 55.01 7.15
N VAL A 141 -30.20 54.43 8.26
CA VAL A 141 -29.40 53.59 9.16
C VAL A 141 -30.17 52.31 9.46
N THR A 142 -29.46 51.19 9.57
CA THR A 142 -30.01 49.90 9.98
C THR A 142 -29.68 49.62 11.45
N LEU A 143 -30.66 49.11 12.19
CA LEU A 143 -30.57 48.69 13.58
C LEU A 143 -31.09 47.25 13.70
N THR A 144 -30.27 46.32 14.16
CA THR A 144 -30.59 44.91 14.30
C THR A 144 -30.74 44.55 15.77
N TYR A 145 -31.88 43.97 16.09
CA TYR A 145 -32.24 43.57 17.45
C TYR A 145 -32.27 42.05 17.54
N SER A 146 -31.92 41.51 18.71
CA SER A 146 -32.04 40.11 19.06
C SER A 146 -33.01 39.93 20.25
N VAL A 147 -33.79 38.86 20.24
CA VAL A 147 -34.75 38.55 21.31
C VAL A 147 -34.89 37.05 21.47
N LYS A 148 -34.80 36.54 22.71
CA LYS A 148 -35.08 35.14 23.04
C LYS A 148 -36.57 34.97 23.34
N VAL A 149 -37.23 34.03 22.67
CA VAL A 149 -38.64 33.68 22.85
C VAL A 149 -38.79 32.18 23.14
N ALA A 150 -39.93 31.75 23.68
CA ALA A 150 -40.15 30.33 23.98
C ALA A 150 -40.13 29.48 22.69
N LYS A 151 -39.63 28.24 22.76
CA LYS A 151 -39.38 27.34 21.60
C LYS A 151 -40.57 27.11 20.66
N HIS A 152 -41.80 27.19 21.15
CA HIS A 152 -43.02 27.03 20.34
C HIS A 152 -43.46 28.32 19.62
N ILE A 153 -42.91 29.48 19.98
CA ILE A 153 -43.24 30.78 19.39
C ILE A 153 -42.56 30.91 18.03
N LYS A 154 -43.37 31.15 16.99
CA LYS A 154 -42.92 31.41 15.62
C LYS A 154 -42.81 32.91 15.37
N PRO A 155 -41.90 33.39 14.51
CA PRO A 155 -41.84 34.79 14.10
C PRO A 155 -43.18 35.34 13.59
N THR A 156 -43.97 34.54 12.86
CA THR A 156 -45.32 34.93 12.38
C THR A 156 -46.35 35.17 13.50
N SER A 157 -46.09 34.68 14.72
CA SER A 157 -46.92 34.93 15.91
C SER A 157 -46.47 36.15 16.72
N LEU A 158 -45.54 36.96 16.20
CA LEU A 158 -45.01 38.16 16.86
C LEU A 158 -45.49 39.47 16.22
N ILE A 159 -45.58 40.49 17.06
CA ILE A 159 -45.88 41.87 16.74
C ILE A 159 -44.70 42.73 17.21
N PHE A 160 -44.16 43.54 16.31
CA PHE A 160 -43.02 44.43 16.57
C PHE A 160 -43.56 45.86 16.70
N ASP A 161 -43.84 46.28 17.92
CA ASP A 161 -44.30 47.63 18.21
C ASP A 161 -43.12 48.61 18.11
N ILE A 162 -43.36 49.79 17.52
CA ILE A 162 -42.44 50.93 17.51
C ILE A 162 -42.98 51.98 18.46
N VAL A 163 -42.13 52.42 19.39
CA VAL A 163 -42.49 53.28 20.51
C VAL A 163 -41.55 54.49 20.55
N LYS A 164 -42.07 55.63 21.00
CA LYS A 164 -41.30 56.85 21.28
C LYS A 164 -41.53 57.30 22.73
N TRP A 165 -40.53 57.95 23.32
CA TRP A 165 -40.72 58.73 24.55
C TRP A 165 -41.74 59.85 24.32
N ASP A 166 -42.74 59.89 25.19
CA ASP A 166 -43.75 60.94 25.24
C ASP A 166 -44.15 61.16 26.70
N PHE A 167 -43.53 62.17 27.33
CA PHE A 167 -43.72 62.48 28.75
C PHE A 167 -45.16 62.93 29.10
N SER A 168 -46.05 63.10 28.11
CA SER A 168 -47.48 63.34 28.32
C SER A 168 -48.32 62.07 28.51
N GLN A 169 -47.77 60.89 28.21
CA GLN A 169 -48.48 59.61 28.24
C GLN A 169 -48.19 58.81 29.52
N ALA A 170 -49.10 57.90 29.87
CA ALA A 170 -48.86 56.93 30.94
C ALA A 170 -47.61 56.07 30.61
N ASN A 171 -46.78 55.82 31.62
CA ASN A 171 -45.45 55.20 31.49
C ASN A 171 -44.46 55.94 30.58
N TYR A 172 -44.79 57.18 30.16
CA TYR A 172 -44.02 58.01 29.23
C TYR A 172 -43.83 57.42 27.82
N GLU A 173 -44.69 56.49 27.40
CA GLU A 173 -44.57 55.79 26.13
C GLU A 173 -45.70 56.15 25.15
N ARG A 174 -45.35 56.49 23.90
CA ARG A 174 -46.30 56.56 22.79
C ARG A 174 -45.97 55.56 21.70
N LYS A 175 -46.88 54.61 21.47
CA LYS A 175 -46.81 53.70 20.31
C LYS A 175 -47.05 54.48 19.01
N LEU A 176 -46.09 54.42 18.09
CA LEU A 176 -46.16 55.06 16.76
C LEU A 176 -46.75 54.13 15.70
N GLY A 177 -46.58 52.82 15.86
CA GLY A 177 -47.05 51.82 14.93
C GLY A 177 -46.62 50.41 15.32
N GLN A 178 -46.86 49.45 14.42
CA GLN A 178 -46.49 48.05 14.61
C GLN A 178 -46.24 47.37 13.28
N PHE A 179 -45.31 46.41 13.26
CA PHE A 179 -45.21 45.43 12.17
C PHE A 179 -45.84 44.12 12.61
N LYS A 180 -46.67 43.54 11.73
CA LYS A 180 -47.17 42.16 11.83
C LYS A 180 -46.61 41.40 10.66
N ILE A 181 -46.03 40.22 10.90
CA ILE A 181 -45.57 39.36 9.82
C ILE A 181 -46.78 38.61 9.24
N PRO A 182 -46.97 38.59 7.90
CA PRO A 182 -48.03 37.80 7.28
C PRO A 182 -47.84 36.29 7.54
N GLU A 183 -48.94 35.54 7.70
CA GLU A 183 -48.86 34.09 7.93
C GLU A 183 -48.19 33.32 6.78
N GLY A 184 -48.31 33.82 5.54
CA GLY A 184 -47.66 33.26 4.35
C GLY A 184 -46.19 33.65 4.16
N TYR A 185 -45.56 34.39 5.10
CA TYR A 185 -44.17 34.80 4.97
C TYR A 185 -43.20 33.65 5.24
N LEU A 186 -42.34 33.35 4.27
CA LEU A 186 -41.21 32.44 4.45
C LEU A 186 -39.96 33.23 4.87
N LEU A 187 -39.39 32.85 6.01
CA LEU A 187 -38.09 33.36 6.47
C LEU A 187 -36.93 32.84 5.61
N SER A 188 -37.08 31.65 5.02
CA SER A 188 -36.07 31.07 4.16
C SER A 188 -36.15 31.61 2.73
N THR A 189 -35.01 32.07 2.23
CA THR A 189 -34.83 32.45 0.81
C THR A 189 -35.01 31.20 -0.04
N PRO A 190 -35.91 31.18 -1.04
CA PRO A 190 -36.14 29.97 -1.84
C PRO A 190 -34.90 29.52 -2.62
N ALA A 191 -34.81 28.22 -2.91
CA ALA A 191 -33.73 27.66 -3.71
C ALA A 191 -33.60 28.37 -5.08
N ALA A 192 -32.38 28.46 -5.59
CA ALA A 192 -31.96 29.23 -6.77
C ALA A 192 -32.01 30.77 -6.66
N TYR A 193 -32.67 31.35 -5.65
CA TYR A 193 -32.63 32.80 -5.39
C TYR A 193 -31.44 33.20 -4.49
N SER A 194 -31.04 34.47 -4.58
CA SER A 194 -29.94 35.03 -3.78
C SER A 194 -30.45 35.97 -2.69
N LYS A 195 -29.90 35.86 -1.48
CA LYS A 195 -30.15 36.79 -0.37
C LYS A 195 -29.05 37.86 -0.35
N THR A 196 -29.43 39.14 -0.35
CA THR A 196 -28.49 40.23 -0.08
C THR A 196 -28.50 40.56 1.42
N LEU A 197 -27.30 40.71 1.99
CA LEU A 197 -27.04 41.00 3.40
C LEU A 197 -26.06 42.19 3.51
N ARG A 198 -25.98 42.81 4.69
CA ARG A 198 -24.85 43.66 5.07
C ARG A 198 -24.08 42.94 6.17
N ILE A 199 -22.85 42.56 5.91
CA ILE A 199 -21.97 41.87 6.86
C ILE A 199 -20.75 42.78 7.07
N ASN A 200 -20.50 43.19 8.31
CA ASN A 200 -19.45 44.17 8.66
C ASN A 200 -19.52 45.45 7.78
N GLU A 201 -20.73 45.96 7.56
CA GLU A 201 -21.08 47.08 6.65
C GLU A 201 -20.75 46.88 5.15
N ALA A 202 -20.21 45.74 4.74
CA ALA A 202 -20.08 45.36 3.33
C ALA A 202 -21.39 44.74 2.81
N PRO A 203 -21.95 45.20 1.67
CA PRO A 203 -23.10 44.55 1.06
C PRO A 203 -22.64 43.30 0.29
N VAL A 204 -23.20 42.15 0.65
CA VAL A 204 -22.82 40.84 0.13
C VAL A 204 -24.07 40.11 -0.36
N LYS A 205 -23.97 39.43 -1.50
CA LYS A 205 -25.02 38.55 -2.02
C LYS A 205 -24.61 37.10 -1.80
N LEU A 206 -25.45 36.34 -1.10
CA LEU A 206 -25.31 34.90 -0.89
C LEU A 206 -26.26 34.13 -1.82
N LYS A 207 -25.77 33.07 -2.45
CA LYS A 207 -26.57 32.15 -3.28
C LYS A 207 -26.10 30.71 -3.08
N VAL A 208 -27.02 29.81 -2.70
CA VAL A 208 -26.74 28.37 -2.75
C VAL A 208 -26.74 27.95 -4.22
N ASN A 209 -25.62 27.40 -4.69
CA ASN A 209 -25.46 26.90 -6.06
C ASN A 209 -25.94 25.45 -6.19
N ASN A 210 -25.51 24.58 -5.28
CA ASN A 210 -25.83 23.16 -5.29
C ASN A 210 -25.86 22.58 -3.87
N ALA A 211 -26.53 21.43 -3.71
CA ALA A 211 -26.48 20.60 -2.51
C ALA A 211 -26.46 19.11 -2.92
N THR A 212 -25.46 18.38 -2.46
CA THR A 212 -25.25 16.95 -2.77
C THR A 212 -25.19 16.13 -1.50
N SER A 213 -25.55 14.85 -1.57
CA SER A 213 -25.42 13.90 -0.46
C SER A 213 -24.80 12.60 -0.89
N PHE A 214 -23.90 12.11 -0.05
CA PHE A 214 -23.25 10.82 -0.20
C PHE A 214 -23.41 9.99 1.07
N LEU A 215 -23.89 8.76 0.94
CA LEU A 215 -24.07 7.84 2.06
C LEU A 215 -22.79 7.01 2.27
N SER A 216 -22.18 7.12 3.45
CA SER A 216 -21.13 6.21 3.91
C SER A 216 -21.43 5.72 5.33
N GLY A 217 -21.42 4.40 5.53
CA GLY A 217 -21.78 3.75 6.78
C GLY A 217 -23.11 4.26 7.36
N SER A 218 -23.02 4.87 8.55
CA SER A 218 -24.18 5.40 9.30
C SER A 218 -24.53 6.86 9.01
N TYR A 219 -23.81 7.55 8.12
CA TYR A 219 -23.96 8.99 7.88
C TYR A 219 -24.11 9.36 6.40
N ASN A 220 -24.96 10.35 6.13
CA ASN A 220 -24.98 11.11 4.89
C ASN A 220 -24.00 12.29 5.03
N TYR A 221 -22.97 12.33 4.20
CA TYR A 221 -22.10 13.49 4.02
C TYR A 221 -22.80 14.44 3.05
N VAL A 222 -23.26 15.58 3.57
CA VAL A 222 -24.02 16.58 2.80
C VAL A 222 -23.12 17.76 2.49
N GLY A 223 -22.83 17.94 1.20
CA GLY A 223 -22.07 19.06 0.66
C GLY A 223 -22.98 20.20 0.22
N VAL A 224 -22.55 21.45 0.45
CA VAL A 224 -23.25 22.68 0.05
C VAL A 224 -22.27 23.65 -0.58
N ASP A 225 -22.54 24.03 -1.83
CA ASP A 225 -21.77 25.07 -2.54
C ASP A 225 -22.46 26.43 -2.34
N LEU A 226 -21.85 27.30 -1.54
CA LEU A 226 -22.36 28.65 -1.26
C LEU A 226 -21.56 29.70 -2.02
N ASN A 227 -22.15 30.32 -3.04
CA ASN A 227 -21.57 31.49 -3.68
C ASN A 227 -21.76 32.75 -2.82
N VAL A 228 -20.66 33.46 -2.62
CA VAL A 228 -20.54 34.71 -1.89
C VAL A 228 -20.04 35.76 -2.88
N GLN A 229 -20.89 36.71 -3.24
CA GLN A 229 -20.54 37.81 -4.14
C GLN A 229 -20.44 39.13 -3.36
N ASN A 230 -19.28 39.79 -3.45
CA ASN A 230 -19.09 41.12 -2.89
C ASN A 230 -19.67 42.16 -3.85
N ILE A 231 -20.86 42.69 -3.55
CA ILE A 231 -21.51 43.72 -4.37
C ILE A 231 -21.15 45.15 -3.92
N GLY A 232 -20.17 45.29 -3.02
CA GLY A 232 -19.67 46.57 -2.52
C GLY A 232 -18.56 47.19 -3.37
N TYR A 233 -17.94 48.23 -2.80
CA TYR A 233 -16.83 48.99 -3.38
C TYR A 233 -15.51 48.85 -2.59
N ARG A 234 -15.47 47.96 -1.59
CA ARG A 234 -14.32 47.67 -0.74
C ARG A 234 -14.05 46.17 -0.74
N LEU A 235 -12.81 45.78 -0.42
CA LEU A 235 -12.45 44.39 -0.18
C LEU A 235 -13.37 43.77 0.90
N PHE A 236 -13.81 42.54 0.68
CA PHE A 236 -14.59 41.78 1.65
C PHE A 236 -13.78 40.59 2.15
N GLU A 237 -13.31 40.68 3.39
CA GLU A 237 -12.54 39.64 4.07
C GLU A 237 -13.47 38.67 4.82
N ASP A 238 -13.03 37.43 5.02
CA ASP A 238 -13.75 36.38 5.76
C ASP A 238 -14.24 36.87 7.14
N PRO A 239 -15.56 37.01 7.36
CA PRO A 239 -16.12 37.46 8.64
C PRO A 239 -16.11 36.38 9.73
N LYS A 240 -15.55 35.20 9.47
CA LYS A 240 -15.65 33.99 10.30
C LYS A 240 -17.10 33.56 10.51
N LEU A 241 -17.87 33.53 9.42
CA LEU A 241 -19.27 33.09 9.44
C LEU A 241 -19.38 31.62 9.80
N LYS A 242 -20.37 31.29 10.63
CA LYS A 242 -20.75 29.91 10.96
C LYS A 242 -21.91 29.48 10.06
N PHE A 243 -21.87 28.24 9.61
CA PHE A 243 -22.87 27.66 8.72
C PHE A 243 -23.46 26.40 9.36
N VAL A 244 -24.78 26.24 9.30
CA VAL A 244 -25.46 25.01 9.77
C VAL A 244 -26.51 24.56 8.75
N ILE A 245 -26.64 23.24 8.56
CA ILE A 245 -27.80 22.64 7.92
C ILE A 245 -28.89 22.47 8.99
N LYS A 246 -30.01 23.14 8.80
CA LYS A 246 -31.23 22.94 9.57
C LYS A 246 -32.15 21.99 8.83
N THR A 247 -32.62 20.97 9.55
CA THR A 247 -33.55 19.94 9.04
C THR A 247 -35.00 20.38 9.18
N ALA A 248 -35.91 19.68 8.48
CA ALA A 248 -37.36 19.90 8.61
C ALA A 248 -37.91 19.68 10.05
N SER A 249 -37.21 18.88 10.88
CA SER A 249 -37.52 18.69 12.31
C SER A 249 -36.95 19.80 13.22
N GLY A 250 -36.17 20.74 12.68
CA GLY A 250 -35.53 21.83 13.42
C GLY A 250 -34.17 21.48 14.05
N SER A 251 -33.64 20.27 13.81
CA SER A 251 -32.30 19.86 14.25
C SER A 251 -31.23 20.53 13.36
N ASN A 252 -30.17 21.04 13.97
CA ASN A 252 -29.08 21.77 13.30
C ASN A 252 -27.80 20.91 13.25
N TYR A 253 -27.15 20.88 12.09
CA TYR A 253 -25.89 20.17 11.84
C TYR A 253 -24.83 21.18 11.38
N PRO A 254 -23.75 21.43 12.16
CA PRO A 254 -22.68 22.34 11.76
C PRO A 254 -22.01 21.91 10.45
N LEU A 255 -21.78 22.87 9.57
CA LEU A 255 -21.02 22.71 8.34
C LEU A 255 -19.57 23.17 8.58
N THR A 256 -18.61 22.35 8.16
CA THR A 256 -17.19 22.70 8.11
C THR A 256 -16.83 23.09 6.68
N ALA A 257 -16.04 24.16 6.53
CA ALA A 257 -15.55 24.66 5.25
C ALA A 257 -14.26 23.93 4.79
N ASP A 258 -14.04 23.83 3.49
CA ASP A 258 -12.76 23.36 2.95
C ASP A 258 -11.64 24.40 3.12
N ALA A 259 -10.37 23.98 2.94
CA ALA A 259 -9.21 24.85 3.13
C ALA A 259 -9.19 26.07 2.19
N SER A 260 -9.83 25.99 1.02
CA SER A 260 -9.97 27.12 0.08
C SER A 260 -11.12 28.08 0.43
N SER A 261 -11.96 27.68 1.38
CA SER A 261 -13.19 28.36 1.81
C SER A 261 -13.05 29.04 3.18
N THR A 262 -11.82 29.19 3.68
CA THR A 262 -11.48 29.86 4.95
C THR A 262 -10.42 30.93 4.74
N GLY A 263 -10.46 32.04 5.47
CA GLY A 263 -9.49 33.13 5.36
C GLY A 263 -9.51 33.85 4.01
N TYR A 264 -10.66 33.77 3.32
CA TYR A 264 -10.84 34.27 1.96
C TYR A 264 -10.94 35.80 1.90
N SER A 265 -10.72 36.35 0.70
CA SER A 265 -10.85 37.78 0.44
C SER A 265 -11.39 38.03 -0.97
N ILE A 266 -12.52 38.73 -1.07
CA ILE A 266 -13.30 38.90 -2.30
C ILE A 266 -13.25 40.36 -2.74
N GLN A 267 -12.74 40.60 -3.95
CA GLN A 267 -12.63 41.94 -4.55
C GLN A 267 -14.01 42.56 -4.84
N PRO A 268 -14.12 43.89 -4.97
CA PRO A 268 -15.36 44.55 -5.38
C PRO A 268 -15.94 43.96 -6.68
N GLN A 269 -17.22 43.64 -6.66
CA GLN A 269 -18.00 42.98 -7.74
C GLN A 269 -17.62 41.52 -8.05
N ASP A 270 -16.62 40.95 -7.38
CA ASP A 270 -16.17 39.57 -7.56
C ASP A 270 -16.96 38.57 -6.69
N SER A 271 -16.78 37.27 -6.92
CA SER A 271 -17.43 36.21 -6.15
C SER A 271 -16.57 34.97 -5.93
N GLN A 272 -16.72 34.36 -4.76
CA GLN A 272 -16.09 33.08 -4.41
C GLN A 272 -17.17 32.05 -4.08
N THR A 273 -16.91 30.76 -4.33
CA THR A 273 -17.80 29.68 -3.90
C THR A 273 -17.15 28.95 -2.73
N LEU A 274 -17.80 29.01 -1.56
CA LEU A 274 -17.40 28.27 -0.38
C LEU A 274 -17.95 26.84 -0.48
N LYS A 275 -17.08 25.86 -0.31
CA LYS A 275 -17.43 24.43 -0.26
C LYS A 275 -17.57 24.02 1.21
N LEU A 276 -18.80 23.70 1.59
CA LEU A 276 -19.18 23.41 2.98
C LEU A 276 -19.66 21.96 3.07
N MET A 277 -19.35 21.24 4.16
CA MET A 277 -19.80 19.85 4.33
C MET A 277 -20.07 19.49 5.80
N ALA A 278 -21.07 18.61 6.01
CA ALA A 278 -21.46 18.09 7.31
C ALA A 278 -21.80 16.60 7.23
N SER A 279 -21.57 15.84 8.30
CA SER A 279 -22.11 14.50 8.49
C SER A 279 -23.49 14.56 9.18
N ILE A 280 -24.51 13.98 8.55
CA ILE A 280 -25.88 13.91 9.06
C ILE A 280 -26.27 12.43 9.20
N PRO A 281 -26.75 11.93 10.36
CA PRO A 281 -27.09 10.51 10.53
C PRO A 281 -28.08 10.00 9.48
N LYS A 282 -27.92 8.75 9.03
CA LYS A 282 -28.76 8.11 8.00
C LYS A 282 -30.26 8.09 8.34
N SER A 283 -30.60 8.10 9.62
CA SER A 283 -31.98 8.17 10.14
C SER A 283 -32.68 9.51 9.92
N VAL A 284 -31.94 10.56 9.53
CA VAL A 284 -32.45 11.93 9.37
C VAL A 284 -32.85 12.18 7.92
N SER A 285 -34.07 12.71 7.73
CA SER A 285 -34.59 13.05 6.40
C SER A 285 -33.85 14.23 5.77
N LEU A 286 -33.25 14.01 4.60
CA LEU A 286 -32.62 15.06 3.78
C LEU A 286 -33.62 15.90 2.93
N LYS A 287 -34.93 15.79 3.21
CA LYS A 287 -35.97 16.61 2.55
C LYS A 287 -36.13 17.95 3.27
N ASN A 288 -36.33 19.01 2.48
CA ASN A 288 -36.60 20.38 2.95
C ASN A 288 -35.53 20.90 3.93
N LEU A 289 -34.26 20.71 3.58
CA LEU A 289 -33.14 21.25 4.35
C LEU A 289 -32.97 22.76 4.09
N GLU A 290 -32.57 23.48 5.11
CA GLU A 290 -32.26 24.91 5.06
C GLU A 290 -30.78 25.13 5.45
N LEU A 291 -30.03 25.89 4.65
CA LEU A 291 -28.76 26.48 5.08
C LEU A 291 -29.06 27.71 5.95
N GLN A 292 -28.55 27.72 7.16
CA GLN A 292 -28.60 28.88 8.05
C GLN A 292 -27.19 29.44 8.25
N VAL A 293 -27.08 30.76 8.08
CA VAL A 293 -25.86 31.54 8.23
C VAL A 293 -25.92 32.27 9.56
N ILE A 294 -24.85 32.13 10.34
CA ILE A 294 -24.72 32.61 11.71
C ILE A 294 -23.49 33.50 11.81
N GLN A 295 -23.60 34.61 12.54
CA GLN A 295 -22.51 35.51 12.88
C GLN A 295 -22.46 35.64 14.41
N ASP A 296 -21.28 35.54 15.01
CA ASP A 296 -21.14 35.76 16.46
C ASP A 296 -21.02 37.26 16.78
N ASP A 297 -21.73 37.70 17.83
CA ASP A 297 -21.45 38.95 18.53
C ASP A 297 -20.48 38.61 19.68
N GLU A 298 -19.17 38.69 19.42
CA GLU A 298 -18.12 38.29 20.36
C GLU A 298 -18.24 39.02 21.72
N THR A 299 -18.60 40.31 21.69
CA THR A 299 -18.78 41.15 22.88
C THR A 299 -19.99 40.73 23.72
N ALA A 300 -21.11 40.38 23.07
CA ALA A 300 -22.30 39.87 23.74
C ALA A 300 -22.28 38.34 23.96
N LYS A 301 -21.24 37.64 23.49
CA LYS A 301 -21.06 36.18 23.53
C LYS A 301 -22.30 35.42 23.05
N THR A 302 -22.87 35.83 21.92
CA THR A 302 -24.07 35.19 21.36
C THR A 302 -23.95 34.98 19.85
N SER A 303 -24.36 33.80 19.39
CA SER A 303 -24.47 33.47 17.97
C SER A 303 -25.78 33.99 17.40
N LEU A 304 -25.73 34.82 16.35
CA LEU A 304 -26.87 35.49 15.75
C LEU A 304 -27.17 34.91 14.36
N PRO A 305 -28.39 34.42 14.07
CA PRO A 305 -28.76 34.07 12.70
C PRO A 305 -28.89 35.35 11.85
N ILE A 306 -28.23 35.38 10.69
CA ILE A 306 -28.27 36.51 9.75
C ILE A 306 -28.90 36.17 8.40
N ALA A 307 -29.01 34.88 8.05
CA ALA A 307 -29.78 34.43 6.91
C ALA A 307 -30.27 32.99 7.06
N THR A 308 -31.37 32.67 6.39
CA THR A 308 -31.82 31.29 6.14
C THR A 308 -32.14 31.14 4.65
N MET A 309 -31.70 30.04 4.05
CA MET A 309 -31.81 29.76 2.61
C MET A 309 -32.21 28.30 2.41
N GLN A 310 -33.19 28.02 1.55
CA GLN A 310 -33.58 26.66 1.23
C GLN A 310 -32.50 26.00 0.37
N LEU A 311 -32.07 24.80 0.75
CA LEU A 311 -31.28 23.97 -0.14
C LEU A 311 -32.19 23.46 -1.28
N ALA A 312 -31.63 23.32 -2.47
CA ALA A 312 -32.31 22.59 -3.54
C ALA A 312 -32.52 21.12 -3.10
N ALA A 313 -33.37 20.39 -3.82
CA ALA A 313 -33.54 18.95 -3.57
C ALA A 313 -32.18 18.26 -3.64
N VAL A 314 -31.70 17.77 -2.48
CA VAL A 314 -30.34 17.26 -2.34
C VAL A 314 -30.19 16.07 -3.26
N LYS A 315 -29.25 16.17 -4.21
CA LYS A 315 -29.04 15.11 -5.17
C LYS A 315 -28.17 14.03 -4.54
N ASN A 316 -28.60 12.78 -4.66
CA ASN A 316 -27.74 11.62 -4.46
C ASN A 316 -26.80 11.49 -5.66
N GLU A 317 -25.77 12.31 -5.67
CA GLU A 317 -24.62 12.22 -6.58
C GLU A 317 -23.44 11.67 -5.78
N THR A 318 -22.80 10.62 -6.28
CA THR A 318 -21.67 9.97 -5.62
C THR A 318 -20.45 10.89 -5.63
N ILE A 319 -20.15 11.53 -4.50
CA ILE A 319 -18.93 12.35 -4.33
C ILE A 319 -17.66 11.49 -4.19
N ALA A 320 -17.82 10.16 -4.07
CA ALA A 320 -16.74 9.20 -4.03
C ALA A 320 -16.14 8.99 -5.43
N VAL A 321 -14.84 9.20 -5.51
CA VAL A 321 -14.02 9.04 -6.70
C VAL A 321 -13.97 7.55 -7.06
N GLN A 322 -14.20 7.23 -8.34
CA GLN A 322 -14.12 5.86 -8.84
C GLN A 322 -12.67 5.33 -8.76
N PRO A 323 -12.46 4.00 -8.68
CA PRO A 323 -11.11 3.43 -8.68
C PRO A 323 -10.29 3.91 -9.87
N ASN A 324 -9.00 4.19 -9.67
CA ASN A 324 -8.07 4.75 -10.66
C ASN A 324 -8.40 6.16 -11.20
N ALA A 325 -9.56 6.75 -10.86
CA ALA A 325 -9.87 8.12 -11.25
C ALA A 325 -9.20 9.15 -10.32
N GLU A 326 -8.86 10.31 -10.88
CA GLU A 326 -8.22 11.40 -10.14
C GLU A 326 -9.22 12.42 -9.61
N LYS A 327 -8.96 12.93 -8.41
CA LYS A 327 -9.63 14.09 -7.82
C LYS A 327 -8.64 15.22 -7.61
N THR A 328 -9.00 16.41 -8.11
CA THR A 328 -8.28 17.64 -7.78
C THR A 328 -8.63 18.09 -6.37
N ILE A 329 -7.60 18.31 -5.55
CA ILE A 329 -7.63 18.94 -4.24
C ILE A 329 -6.98 20.32 -4.42
N ASP A 330 -7.79 21.37 -4.30
CA ASP A 330 -7.32 22.76 -4.33
C ASP A 330 -6.62 23.10 -3.00
N LEU A 331 -5.43 23.69 -3.07
CA LEU A 331 -4.67 24.19 -1.91
C LEU A 331 -4.45 25.69 -2.04
N THR A 332 -4.19 26.37 -0.92
CA THR A 332 -3.93 27.83 -0.89
C THR A 332 -2.87 28.26 -1.90
N ASN A 333 -1.82 27.44 -2.08
CA ASN A 333 -0.67 27.72 -2.96
C ASN A 333 -0.47 26.66 -4.06
N GLY A 334 -1.51 25.96 -4.52
CA GLY A 334 -1.34 24.95 -5.58
C GLY A 334 -2.55 24.05 -5.80
N LYS A 335 -2.36 22.98 -6.59
CA LYS A 335 -3.36 21.94 -6.83
C LYS A 335 -2.69 20.56 -6.79
N LEU A 336 -3.26 19.64 -6.03
CA LEU A 336 -2.89 18.23 -6.05
C LEU A 336 -3.95 17.45 -6.83
N ALA A 337 -3.54 16.55 -7.71
CA ALA A 337 -4.37 15.44 -8.15
C ALA A 337 -4.10 14.25 -7.21
N ALA A 338 -5.16 13.56 -6.80
CA ALA A 338 -5.10 12.42 -5.89
C ALA A 338 -5.91 11.25 -6.46
N SER A 339 -5.42 10.02 -6.34
CA SER A 339 -6.15 8.80 -6.75
C SER A 339 -5.75 7.57 -5.92
N VAL A 340 -6.61 6.55 -5.91
CA VAL A 340 -6.26 5.21 -5.44
C VAL A 340 -6.05 4.33 -6.66
N THR A 341 -4.85 3.76 -6.81
CA THR A 341 -4.43 3.02 -8.02
C THR A 341 -4.24 1.52 -7.80
N GLY A 342 -4.38 1.05 -6.56
CA GLY A 342 -4.18 -0.36 -6.21
C GLY A 342 -4.63 -0.66 -4.78
N ALA A 343 -5.06 -1.89 -4.56
CA ALA A 343 -5.34 -2.44 -3.24
C ALA A 343 -4.93 -3.92 -3.24
N TRP A 344 -4.28 -4.36 -2.18
CA TRP A 344 -3.90 -5.76 -1.98
C TRP A 344 -4.29 -6.19 -0.57
N VAL A 345 -4.67 -7.44 -0.41
CA VAL A 345 -5.05 -8.02 0.88
C VAL A 345 -4.30 -9.32 1.12
N ASN A 346 -3.68 -9.42 2.30
CA ASN A 346 -3.16 -10.66 2.87
C ASN A 346 -4.10 -11.10 3.99
N GLN A 347 -4.27 -12.41 4.21
CA GLN A 347 -5.11 -12.95 5.29
C GLN A 347 -4.26 -13.83 6.22
N SER A 348 -4.49 -13.72 7.52
CA SER A 348 -3.73 -14.38 8.57
C SER A 348 -4.61 -14.58 9.80
N TYR A 349 -4.96 -15.83 10.12
CA TYR A 349 -5.66 -16.22 11.37
C TYR A 349 -6.89 -15.35 11.76
N GLY A 350 -7.75 -15.03 10.79
CA GLY A 350 -8.96 -14.21 11.01
C GLY A 350 -8.72 -12.69 11.06
N LYS A 351 -7.47 -12.27 10.86
CA LYS A 351 -7.09 -10.90 10.51
C LYS A 351 -6.78 -10.81 9.01
N SER A 352 -6.88 -9.58 8.49
CA SER A 352 -6.53 -9.25 7.12
C SER A 352 -5.70 -7.96 7.11
N ASP A 353 -4.53 -8.03 6.49
CA ASP A 353 -3.69 -6.86 6.24
C ASP A 353 -4.03 -6.28 4.85
N LEU A 354 -4.65 -5.11 4.84
CA LEU A 354 -4.99 -4.36 3.64
C LEU A 354 -3.91 -3.30 3.36
N SER A 355 -3.33 -3.36 2.16
CA SER A 355 -2.38 -2.38 1.64
C SER A 355 -3.03 -1.60 0.50
N ILE A 356 -3.18 -0.29 0.66
CA ILE A 356 -3.79 0.60 -0.33
C ILE A 356 -2.70 1.48 -0.96
N GLN A 357 -2.68 1.57 -2.29
CA GLN A 357 -1.82 2.50 -3.01
C GLN A 357 -2.54 3.81 -3.27
N PHE A 358 -2.00 4.90 -2.72
CA PHE A 358 -2.52 6.24 -2.90
C PHE A 358 -1.48 7.10 -3.65
N LEU A 359 -1.88 7.65 -4.79
CA LEU A 359 -1.04 8.47 -5.65
C LEU A 359 -1.39 9.95 -5.48
N LEU A 360 -0.39 10.78 -5.27
CA LEU A 360 -0.48 12.24 -5.27
C LEU A 360 0.37 12.80 -6.42
N ARG A 361 -0.16 13.72 -7.22
CA ARG A 361 0.60 14.46 -8.24
C ARG A 361 0.36 15.96 -8.09
N ASN A 362 1.42 16.77 -8.18
CA ASN A 362 1.24 18.22 -8.28
C ASN A 362 0.72 18.58 -9.68
N SER A 363 -0.56 18.91 -9.76
CA SER A 363 -1.22 19.35 -11.00
C SER A 363 -1.11 20.87 -11.24
N GLY A 364 -0.49 21.60 -10.32
CA GLY A 364 -0.18 23.01 -10.44
C GLY A 364 1.11 23.31 -11.22
N VAL A 365 1.44 24.60 -11.28
CA VAL A 365 2.63 25.15 -11.97
C VAL A 365 3.73 25.61 -11.00
N GLN A 366 3.51 25.52 -9.69
CA GLN A 366 4.48 25.86 -8.64
C GLN A 366 4.71 24.65 -7.72
N THR A 367 5.89 24.56 -7.12
CA THR A 367 6.18 23.56 -6.08
C THR A 367 5.21 23.71 -4.90
N VAL A 368 4.65 22.59 -4.44
CA VAL A 368 3.65 22.56 -3.37
C VAL A 368 4.11 21.69 -2.21
N SER A 369 3.85 22.12 -0.98
CA SER A 369 4.01 21.28 0.22
C SER A 369 2.76 20.44 0.41
N VAL A 370 2.93 19.13 0.58
CA VAL A 370 1.81 18.20 0.75
C VAL A 370 1.34 18.28 2.22
N PRO A 371 0.07 18.62 2.48
CA PRO A 371 -0.45 18.63 3.85
C PRO A 371 -0.42 17.23 4.48
N LYS A 372 -0.23 17.15 5.81
CA LYS A 372 -0.34 15.91 6.57
C LYS A 372 -1.81 15.48 6.70
N TYR A 373 -2.35 14.89 5.63
CA TYR A 373 -3.72 14.38 5.59
C TYR A 373 -3.90 13.22 6.58
N GLY A 374 -5.06 13.19 7.23
CA GLY A 374 -5.52 12.02 7.97
C GLY A 374 -6.16 11.01 7.01
N PHE A 375 -5.96 9.72 7.25
CA PHE A 375 -6.54 8.64 6.43
C PHE A 375 -7.45 7.77 7.28
N GLU A 376 -8.62 7.44 6.76
CA GLU A 376 -9.59 6.55 7.39
C GLU A 376 -10.14 5.56 6.35
N LEU A 377 -10.14 4.27 6.69
CA LEU A 377 -10.88 3.26 5.94
C LEU A 377 -12.32 3.19 6.45
N HIS A 378 -13.27 3.41 5.56
CA HIS A 378 -14.70 3.26 5.82
C HIS A 378 -15.23 1.99 5.14
N THR A 379 -16.09 1.26 5.84
CA THR A 379 -16.59 -0.06 5.44
C THR A 379 -18.11 -0.04 5.27
N SER A 380 -18.66 -0.94 4.46
CA SER A 380 -20.10 -0.92 4.13
C SER A 380 -21.00 -1.32 5.31
N ASN A 381 -20.47 -2.09 6.26
CA ASN A 381 -21.09 -2.40 7.56
C ASN A 381 -20.92 -1.29 8.62
N GLY A 382 -20.23 -0.18 8.30
CA GLY A 382 -20.25 1.06 9.08
C GLY A 382 -19.11 1.26 10.09
N TYR A 383 -18.04 0.46 10.03
CA TYR A 383 -16.80 0.77 10.76
C TYR A 383 -16.00 1.88 10.05
N THR A 384 -15.38 2.74 10.85
CA THR A 384 -14.40 3.75 10.46
C THR A 384 -13.09 3.45 11.18
N LEU A 385 -12.03 3.19 10.43
CA LEU A 385 -10.77 2.68 10.94
C LEU A 385 -9.62 3.62 10.53
N PRO A 386 -8.93 4.28 11.47
CA PRO A 386 -7.87 5.23 11.13
C PRO A 386 -6.62 4.50 10.61
N ILE A 387 -5.98 5.07 9.60
CA ILE A 387 -4.70 4.60 9.05
C ILE A 387 -3.60 5.60 9.42
N THR A 388 -2.61 5.14 10.18
CA THR A 388 -1.41 5.92 10.54
C THR A 388 -0.32 5.75 9.49
N THR A 389 0.29 6.85 9.03
CA THR A 389 1.43 6.81 8.11
C THR A 389 2.37 8.00 8.33
N SER A 390 3.68 7.78 8.19
CA SER A 390 4.72 8.81 8.14
C SER A 390 5.09 9.20 6.69
N ALA A 391 4.48 8.58 5.68
CA ALA A 391 4.84 8.76 4.27
C ALA A 391 4.56 10.17 3.70
N LEU A 392 3.90 11.03 4.47
CA LEU A 392 3.64 12.45 4.15
C LEU A 392 4.52 13.44 4.96
N ASP A 393 5.46 12.95 5.78
CA ASP A 393 6.30 13.82 6.59
C ASP A 393 7.26 14.64 5.71
N ASN A 394 7.10 15.97 5.76
CA ASN A 394 7.92 16.96 5.05
C ASN A 394 7.95 16.79 3.51
N VAL A 395 6.91 16.19 2.91
CA VAL A 395 6.85 15.96 1.46
C VAL A 395 6.52 17.26 0.72
N THR A 396 7.39 17.63 -0.22
CA THR A 396 7.13 18.66 -1.24
C THR A 396 7.10 18.00 -2.62
N LEU A 397 6.38 18.59 -3.58
CA LEU A 397 6.28 18.13 -4.96
C LEU A 397 6.48 19.29 -5.93
N ALA A 398 7.45 19.18 -6.82
CA ALA A 398 7.63 20.08 -7.96
C ALA A 398 6.45 19.94 -8.97
N PRO A 399 6.27 20.89 -9.91
CA PRO A 399 5.20 20.79 -10.92
C PRO A 399 5.25 19.47 -11.69
N GLN A 400 4.09 18.79 -11.82
CA GLN A 400 3.92 17.45 -12.40
C GLN A 400 4.62 16.29 -11.66
N GLU A 401 5.37 16.54 -10.58
CA GLU A 401 5.96 15.49 -9.75
C GLU A 401 4.86 14.66 -9.08
N SER A 402 5.08 13.34 -9.03
CA SER A 402 4.16 12.36 -8.47
C SER A 402 4.81 11.57 -7.34
N ARG A 403 4.04 11.30 -6.28
CA ARG A 403 4.42 10.54 -5.10
C ARG A 403 3.36 9.46 -4.85
N SER A 404 3.75 8.20 -5.01
CA SER A 404 2.98 7.06 -4.54
C SER A 404 3.32 6.81 -3.07
N ILE A 405 2.31 6.65 -2.23
CA ILE A 405 2.44 6.20 -0.84
C ILE A 405 1.63 4.91 -0.63
N LYS A 406 2.07 4.10 0.33
CA LYS A 406 1.31 2.95 0.83
C LYS A 406 0.65 3.28 2.15
N LEU A 407 -0.61 2.86 2.26
CA LEU A 407 -1.46 2.99 3.43
C LEU A 407 -1.82 1.56 3.86
N ASN A 408 -1.21 1.09 4.95
CA ASN A 408 -1.35 -0.28 5.44
C ASN A 408 -2.21 -0.30 6.70
N ILE A 409 -3.17 -1.22 6.78
CA ILE A 409 -4.01 -1.42 7.97
C ILE A 409 -4.36 -2.89 8.17
N THR A 410 -4.18 -3.37 9.40
CA THR A 410 -4.63 -4.70 9.83
C THR A 410 -6.04 -4.59 10.42
N VAL A 411 -6.97 -5.40 9.92
CA VAL A 411 -8.38 -5.42 10.35
C VAL A 411 -8.85 -6.85 10.57
N ASP A 412 -10.01 -7.06 11.21
CA ASP A 412 -10.64 -8.39 11.25
C ASP A 412 -11.15 -8.80 9.86
N SER A 413 -10.98 -10.06 9.48
CA SER A 413 -11.36 -10.54 8.14
C SER A 413 -12.86 -10.42 7.86
N SER A 414 -13.71 -10.38 8.89
CA SER A 414 -15.15 -10.10 8.79
C SER A 414 -15.49 -8.64 8.48
N VAL A 415 -14.51 -7.73 8.50
CA VAL A 415 -14.66 -6.29 8.23
C VAL A 415 -14.24 -5.93 6.81
N ILE A 416 -13.40 -6.75 6.14
CA ILE A 416 -13.13 -6.59 4.70
C ILE A 416 -14.32 -7.16 3.92
N THR A 417 -15.16 -6.25 3.44
CA THR A 417 -16.34 -6.51 2.62
C THR A 417 -16.31 -5.61 1.39
N ASP A 418 -17.09 -5.94 0.35
CA ASP A 418 -17.26 -5.07 -0.81
C ASP A 418 -17.67 -3.63 -0.43
N GLY A 419 -17.22 -2.67 -1.25
CA GLY A 419 -17.55 -1.25 -1.10
C GLY A 419 -16.67 -0.47 -0.12
N LEU A 420 -15.45 -0.92 0.16
CA LEU A 420 -14.46 -0.17 0.94
C LEU A 420 -14.17 1.22 0.36
N GLN A 421 -13.99 2.20 1.24
CA GLN A 421 -13.73 3.59 0.87
C GLN A 421 -12.58 4.19 1.69
N LEU A 422 -11.61 4.80 1.01
CA LEU A 422 -10.56 5.60 1.65
C LEU A 422 -11.02 7.05 1.77
N PHE A 423 -11.19 7.51 3.01
CA PHE A 423 -11.41 8.91 3.34
C PHE A 423 -10.05 9.58 3.55
N VAL A 424 -9.83 10.68 2.85
CA VAL A 424 -8.64 11.53 2.95
C VAL A 424 -9.08 12.85 3.56
N ASN A 425 -8.76 13.04 4.83
CA ASN A 425 -9.21 14.14 5.67
C ASN A 425 -8.17 15.25 5.72
N ALA A 426 -8.62 16.50 5.62
CA ALA A 426 -7.76 17.67 5.80
C ALA A 426 -7.02 17.62 7.16
N PRO A 427 -5.77 18.11 7.25
CA PRO A 427 -5.11 18.28 8.55
C PRO A 427 -5.99 19.16 9.43
N GLY A 428 -6.17 18.75 10.69
CA GLY A 428 -7.28 19.16 11.55
C GLY A 428 -7.65 20.65 11.50
N ALA A 429 -8.71 20.97 10.76
CA ALA A 429 -9.48 22.18 10.99
C ALA A 429 -10.24 21.97 12.29
N ALA A 430 -9.74 22.56 13.39
CA ALA A 430 -10.40 22.50 14.69
C ALA A 430 -11.85 22.98 14.52
N GLN A 431 -12.82 22.10 14.79
CA GLN A 431 -14.22 22.46 14.71
C GLN A 431 -14.50 23.59 15.70
N GLN A 432 -15.01 24.72 15.20
CA GLN A 432 -15.53 25.78 16.07
C GLN A 432 -16.80 25.27 16.75
N THR A 433 -16.63 24.60 17.89
CA THR A 433 -17.73 24.35 18.83
C THR A 433 -18.44 25.68 19.10
N PRO A 434 -19.78 25.75 18.99
CA PRO A 434 -20.53 26.82 19.62
C PRO A 434 -20.16 26.83 21.11
N SER A 435 -19.58 27.94 21.57
CA SER A 435 -19.26 28.12 22.97
C SER A 435 -20.55 28.37 23.73
N ASP A 436 -21.12 27.34 24.35
CA ASP A 436 -22.26 27.52 25.24
C ASP A 436 -21.88 27.28 26.70
N SER A 437 -22.22 28.30 27.48
CA SER A 437 -22.60 28.28 28.89
C SER A 437 -21.74 27.50 29.91
N THR A 438 -21.08 28.27 30.77
CA THR A 438 -20.70 27.84 32.12
C THR A 438 -21.89 27.25 32.90
N GLY A 439 -21.82 25.96 33.23
CA GLY A 439 -22.81 25.30 34.10
C GLY A 439 -22.19 24.12 34.85
N THR A 440 -21.91 24.30 36.13
CA THR A 440 -21.43 23.22 37.01
C THR A 440 -22.54 22.20 37.24
N GLY A 441 -22.39 21.00 36.67
CA GLY A 441 -23.31 19.87 36.89
C GLY A 441 -22.58 18.54 36.75
N THR A 442 -22.32 17.88 37.88
CA THR A 442 -21.76 16.53 37.91
C THR A 442 -22.82 15.50 37.53
N GLY A 443 -22.75 14.95 36.32
CA GLY A 443 -23.61 13.87 35.85
C GLY A 443 -22.94 13.08 34.72
N ALA A 444 -22.69 11.80 34.93
CA ALA A 444 -22.01 10.94 33.96
C ALA A 444 -22.94 10.58 32.79
N GLY A 445 -22.45 10.69 31.55
CA GLY A 445 -23.24 10.46 30.33
C GLY A 445 -22.52 10.95 29.07
N THR A 446 -21.24 10.62 28.91
CA THR A 446 -20.39 11.16 27.84
C THR A 446 -20.67 10.54 26.47
N SER A 447 -21.69 11.03 25.76
CA SER A 447 -21.73 10.96 24.31
C SER A 447 -20.82 12.04 23.73
N SER A 448 -19.56 11.70 23.44
CA SER A 448 -18.61 12.61 22.81
C SER A 448 -19.17 13.06 21.45
N ALA A 449 -19.43 14.36 21.29
CA ALA A 449 -19.77 14.94 20.00
C ALA A 449 -18.51 14.91 19.11
N ALA A 450 -18.42 13.92 18.23
CA ALA A 450 -17.25 13.70 17.39
C ALA A 450 -16.95 14.94 16.52
N SER A 451 -15.69 15.38 16.56
CA SER A 451 -15.17 16.45 15.70
C SER A 451 -15.30 16.04 14.23
N PHE A 452 -16.06 16.79 13.43
CA PHE A 452 -16.18 16.53 12.00
C PHE A 452 -14.91 16.96 11.25
N ASN A 453 -14.10 15.98 10.86
CA ASN A 453 -12.99 16.18 9.93
C ASN A 453 -13.53 16.34 8.50
N TYR A 454 -13.01 17.30 7.74
CA TYR A 454 -13.42 17.54 6.36
C TYR A 454 -12.70 16.59 5.38
N PRO A 455 -13.40 15.65 4.70
CA PRO A 455 -12.77 14.81 3.67
C PRO A 455 -12.50 15.62 2.40
N VAL A 456 -11.23 15.92 2.13
CA VAL A 456 -10.79 16.48 0.84
C VAL A 456 -10.96 15.46 -0.29
N GLY A 457 -10.92 14.16 0.04
CA GLY A 457 -11.18 13.06 -0.90
C GLY A 457 -11.93 11.91 -0.23
N ILE A 458 -12.81 11.28 -1.00
CA ILE A 458 -13.40 9.98 -0.68
C ILE A 458 -13.16 9.14 -1.92
N PHE A 459 -12.45 8.03 -1.80
CA PHE A 459 -12.05 7.19 -2.93
C PHE A 459 -12.60 5.79 -2.73
N GLN A 460 -13.28 5.24 -3.74
CA GLN A 460 -13.58 3.82 -3.76
C GLN A 460 -12.28 3.06 -4.02
N LEU A 461 -12.02 2.01 -3.25
CA LEU A 461 -10.89 1.13 -3.53
C LEU A 461 -11.17 0.32 -4.81
N PRO A 462 -10.16 0.02 -5.64
CA PRO A 462 -10.26 -1.06 -6.62
C PRO A 462 -10.50 -2.39 -5.90
N GLU A 463 -10.93 -3.41 -6.65
CA GLU A 463 -11.00 -4.77 -6.15
C GLU A 463 -9.63 -5.20 -5.59
N ALA A 464 -9.61 -5.64 -4.33
CA ALA A 464 -8.36 -5.90 -3.62
C ALA A 464 -7.77 -7.24 -4.05
N VAL A 465 -6.57 -7.20 -4.62
CA VAL A 465 -5.88 -8.41 -5.09
C VAL A 465 -5.46 -9.25 -3.89
N GLN A 466 -5.92 -10.50 -3.87
CA GLN A 466 -5.60 -11.50 -2.85
C GLN A 466 -4.15 -11.98 -3.05
N LEU A 467 -3.31 -11.85 -2.02
CA LEU A 467 -1.87 -12.17 -2.05
C LEU A 467 -1.50 -13.47 -1.31
N GLN A 468 -2.48 -14.34 -1.08
CA GLN A 468 -2.28 -15.69 -0.55
C GLN A 468 -2.04 -16.67 -1.70
N ASN A 469 -1.01 -17.51 -1.57
CA ASN A 469 -0.66 -18.59 -2.50
C ASN A 469 -0.34 -18.13 -3.93
N THR A 470 0.13 -16.90 -4.10
CA THR A 470 0.50 -16.31 -5.40
C THR A 470 1.92 -16.69 -5.86
N LEU A 471 2.40 -17.89 -5.51
CA LEU A 471 3.74 -18.37 -5.86
C LEU A 471 3.89 -18.39 -7.41
N GLY A 472 4.98 -17.84 -7.92
CA GLY A 472 5.24 -17.69 -9.35
C GLY A 472 4.35 -16.69 -10.10
N THR A 473 3.44 -15.98 -9.42
CA THR A 473 2.52 -15.00 -10.05
C THR A 473 3.04 -13.57 -9.88
N GLU A 474 3.25 -12.86 -10.98
CA GLU A 474 3.72 -11.47 -10.97
C GLU A 474 2.62 -10.49 -10.50
N GLN A 475 2.99 -9.60 -9.58
CA GLN A 475 2.15 -8.54 -9.03
C GLN A 475 2.68 -7.17 -9.43
N PHE A 476 1.84 -6.35 -10.04
CA PHE A 476 2.22 -5.02 -10.51
C PHE A 476 2.05 -3.96 -9.43
N MET A 477 3.01 -3.06 -9.31
CA MET A 477 3.00 -1.94 -8.37
C MET A 477 3.60 -0.69 -9.00
N GLN A 478 2.85 0.42 -9.00
CA GLN A 478 3.43 1.70 -9.38
C GLN A 478 4.42 2.18 -8.30
N THR A 479 5.55 2.75 -8.68
CA THR A 479 6.47 3.42 -7.73
C THR A 479 6.74 4.86 -8.18
N ASN A 480 7.45 5.62 -7.36
CA ASN A 480 7.95 6.95 -7.72
C ASN A 480 8.91 6.90 -8.93
N ASN A 481 9.60 5.77 -9.14
CA ASN A 481 10.62 5.62 -10.17
C ASN A 481 10.08 4.99 -11.45
N GLY A 482 9.04 4.15 -11.38
CA GLY A 482 8.43 3.46 -12.52
C GLY A 482 7.42 2.39 -12.09
N LEU A 483 6.82 1.69 -13.06
CA LEU A 483 6.03 0.48 -12.80
C LEU A 483 7.00 -0.67 -12.51
N VAL A 484 6.81 -1.38 -11.39
CA VAL A 484 7.56 -2.59 -11.06
C VAL A 484 6.64 -3.81 -10.99
N GLY A 485 7.17 -4.95 -11.41
CA GLY A 485 6.59 -6.27 -11.21
C GLY A 485 7.30 -6.97 -10.05
N LEU A 486 6.54 -7.66 -9.22
CA LEU A 486 7.04 -8.38 -8.05
C LEU A 486 6.50 -9.80 -8.07
N THR A 487 7.39 -10.79 -8.07
CA THR A 487 7.04 -12.20 -8.09
C THR A 487 7.70 -12.90 -6.91
N LEU A 488 6.93 -13.56 -6.05
CA LEU A 488 7.48 -14.56 -5.13
C LEU A 488 7.78 -15.82 -5.95
N SER A 489 9.04 -15.98 -6.35
CA SER A 489 9.46 -16.95 -7.37
C SER A 489 9.70 -18.35 -6.79
N SER A 490 10.19 -18.43 -5.55
CA SER A 490 10.29 -19.70 -4.81
C SER A 490 10.33 -19.47 -3.30
N ILE A 491 9.91 -20.48 -2.54
CA ILE A 491 10.20 -20.65 -1.13
C ILE A 491 10.98 -21.96 -1.00
N GLN A 492 12.05 -21.97 -0.22
CA GLN A 492 12.89 -23.13 0.05
C GLN A 492 13.07 -23.27 1.56
N ARG A 493 12.96 -24.50 2.06
CA ARG A 493 13.38 -24.91 3.40
C ARG A 493 14.60 -25.81 3.24
N LEU A 494 15.71 -25.46 3.87
CA LEU A 494 17.04 -26.00 3.59
C LEU A 494 17.73 -26.45 4.88
N PRO A 495 18.33 -27.64 4.97
CA PRO A 495 19.03 -28.08 6.20
C PRO A 495 20.20 -27.14 6.51
N TRP A 496 20.33 -26.72 7.78
CA TRP A 496 21.43 -25.86 8.23
C TRP A 496 21.84 -26.05 9.70
N SER A 497 22.91 -26.83 9.92
CA SER A 497 23.60 -26.98 11.21
C SER A 497 22.69 -27.38 12.40
N ASP A 498 22.12 -26.41 13.10
CA ASP A 498 21.29 -26.54 14.30
C ASP A 498 19.78 -26.37 14.04
N GLY A 499 19.39 -26.19 12.77
CA GLY A 499 18.00 -26.10 12.33
C GLY A 499 17.90 -26.09 10.80
N ASP A 500 16.95 -25.33 10.28
CA ASP A 500 16.78 -25.09 8.85
C ASP A 500 16.96 -23.60 8.51
N LEU A 501 17.26 -23.32 7.25
CA LEU A 501 17.10 -22.01 6.63
C LEU A 501 15.81 -21.98 5.83
N VAL A 502 14.99 -20.95 6.03
CA VAL A 502 13.90 -20.61 5.13
C VAL A 502 14.37 -19.46 4.24
N SER A 503 14.31 -19.66 2.93
CA SER A 503 14.69 -18.71 1.90
C SER A 503 13.52 -18.43 0.97
N ALA A 504 13.15 -17.17 0.80
CA ALA A 504 12.10 -16.73 -0.11
C ALA A 504 12.70 -15.84 -1.21
N LYS A 505 12.71 -16.35 -2.45
CA LYS A 505 13.19 -15.63 -3.65
C LYS A 505 12.10 -14.71 -4.16
N ILE A 506 12.37 -13.41 -4.18
CA ILE A 506 11.50 -12.41 -4.78
C ILE A 506 12.22 -11.83 -6.01
N THR A 507 11.61 -11.99 -7.18
CA THR A 507 12.06 -11.35 -8.41
C THR A 507 11.40 -9.99 -8.55
N ILE A 508 12.19 -8.96 -8.77
CA ILE A 508 11.77 -7.56 -8.98
C ILE A 508 12.05 -7.21 -10.45
N ALA A 509 11.01 -6.97 -11.24
CA ALA A 509 11.10 -6.60 -12.64
C ALA A 509 10.78 -5.11 -12.86
N ASN A 510 11.52 -4.44 -13.74
CA ASN A 510 11.24 -3.07 -14.13
C ASN A 510 10.44 -3.02 -15.45
N HIS A 511 9.15 -2.71 -15.34
CA HIS A 511 8.25 -2.54 -16.50
C HIS A 511 8.16 -1.06 -16.95
N ALA A 512 9.09 -0.21 -16.50
CA ALA A 512 9.22 1.15 -17.01
C ALA A 512 10.22 1.22 -18.18
N ASN A 513 9.94 2.13 -19.12
CA ASN A 513 10.76 2.40 -20.31
C ASN A 513 12.10 3.14 -20.03
N LYS A 514 12.59 3.10 -18.79
CA LYS A 514 13.82 3.75 -18.33
C LYS A 514 14.43 2.95 -17.17
N THR A 515 15.72 3.12 -16.94
CA THR A 515 16.38 2.61 -15.73
C THR A 515 15.75 3.22 -14.48
N ILE A 516 15.47 2.39 -13.48
CA ILE A 516 15.00 2.79 -12.15
C ILE A 516 16.05 2.50 -11.09
N THR A 517 16.02 3.25 -9.99
CA THR A 517 16.74 2.91 -8.76
C THR A 517 15.77 2.21 -7.82
N LEU A 518 16.16 1.07 -7.26
CA LEU A 518 15.41 0.41 -6.18
C LEU A 518 15.69 1.15 -4.85
N PRO A 519 14.69 1.24 -3.95
CA PRO A 519 14.92 1.81 -2.62
C PRO A 519 15.88 0.95 -1.78
N ASP A 520 16.36 1.48 -0.65
CA ASP A 520 17.08 0.68 0.35
C ASP A 520 16.09 -0.28 1.01
N LEU A 521 16.22 -1.57 0.70
CA LEU A 521 15.28 -2.63 1.09
C LEU A 521 15.86 -3.51 2.19
N THR A 522 15.00 -3.92 3.12
CA THR A 522 15.27 -5.01 4.07
C THR A 522 14.16 -6.08 4.01
N GLY A 523 14.44 -7.26 4.55
CA GLY A 523 13.49 -8.39 4.57
C GLY A 523 12.87 -8.58 5.95
N GLN A 524 11.64 -9.10 5.98
CA GLN A 524 10.94 -9.52 7.19
C GLN A 524 10.18 -10.82 6.92
N PHE A 525 10.19 -11.74 7.90
CA PHE A 525 9.33 -12.92 7.91
C PHE A 525 8.33 -12.88 9.07
N LYS A 526 7.14 -13.44 8.83
CA LYS A 526 6.24 -13.94 9.87
C LYS A 526 5.92 -15.40 9.59
N VAL A 527 5.96 -16.23 10.63
CA VAL A 527 5.57 -17.64 10.62
C VAL A 527 4.39 -17.79 11.58
N ASP A 528 3.26 -18.29 11.10
CA ASP A 528 2.04 -18.53 11.90
C ASP A 528 1.63 -17.32 12.77
N SER A 529 1.61 -16.12 12.15
CA SER A 529 1.45 -14.78 12.76
C SER A 529 2.62 -14.25 13.61
N ALA A 530 3.55 -15.09 14.06
CA ALA A 530 4.71 -14.66 14.84
C ALA A 530 5.78 -14.02 13.95
N GLN A 531 6.15 -12.77 14.24
CA GLN A 531 7.21 -12.07 13.51
C GLN A 531 8.59 -12.53 13.96
N LEU A 532 9.45 -12.89 13.01
CA LEU A 532 10.85 -13.19 13.27
C LEU A 532 11.60 -11.86 13.49
N ALA A 533 12.07 -11.63 14.71
CA ALA A 533 12.71 -10.37 15.11
C ALA A 533 14.23 -10.35 14.91
N ASN A 534 14.87 -11.52 14.90
CA ASN A 534 16.32 -11.69 14.74
C ASN A 534 16.62 -12.50 13.48
N ASP A 535 17.86 -12.40 12.97
CA ASP A 535 18.43 -13.23 11.90
C ASP A 535 17.65 -13.27 10.56
N VAL A 536 16.80 -12.28 10.26
CA VAL A 536 16.27 -12.09 8.90
C VAL A 536 17.24 -11.23 8.10
N LYS A 537 17.85 -11.81 7.06
CA LYS A 537 18.76 -11.12 6.13
C LYS A 537 18.09 -10.95 4.77
N LEU A 538 18.36 -9.83 4.09
CA LEU A 538 18.04 -9.66 2.68
C LEU A 538 19.32 -9.82 1.88
N VAL A 539 19.41 -10.88 1.07
CA VAL A 539 20.54 -11.13 0.17
C VAL A 539 20.19 -10.62 -1.23
N SER A 540 21.05 -9.81 -1.80
CA SER A 540 20.96 -9.38 -3.21
C SER A 540 22.00 -10.12 -4.05
N THR A 541 21.60 -10.64 -5.22
CA THR A 541 22.53 -11.18 -6.22
C THR A 541 23.13 -10.10 -7.13
N SER A 542 22.57 -8.88 -7.14
CA SER A 542 23.06 -7.73 -7.92
C SER A 542 23.68 -6.65 -7.01
N ALA A 543 24.87 -6.16 -7.36
CA ALA A 543 25.59 -5.15 -6.57
C ALA A 543 25.10 -3.70 -6.78
N SER A 544 24.50 -3.39 -7.93
CA SER A 544 23.88 -2.09 -8.19
C SER A 544 22.39 -2.14 -7.90
N GLY A 545 21.89 -1.25 -7.03
CA GLY A 545 20.45 -0.99 -6.86
C GLY A 545 19.80 -0.28 -8.07
N LEU A 546 20.33 -0.48 -9.28
CA LEU A 546 19.86 0.08 -10.54
C LEU A 546 19.33 -1.06 -11.40
N LEU A 547 18.15 -0.88 -11.98
CA LEU A 547 17.48 -1.88 -12.80
C LEU A 547 17.09 -1.26 -14.14
N GLY A 548 17.65 -1.75 -15.25
CA GLY A 548 17.37 -1.24 -16.61
C GLY A 548 15.92 -1.50 -17.03
N ALA A 549 15.48 -0.86 -18.12
CA ALA A 549 14.16 -1.14 -18.70
C ALA A 549 14.05 -2.62 -19.11
N ASP A 550 12.90 -3.23 -18.81
CA ASP A 550 12.59 -4.65 -19.05
C ASP A 550 13.58 -5.65 -18.40
N GLN A 551 14.39 -5.20 -17.44
CA GLN A 551 15.28 -6.05 -16.66
C GLN A 551 14.67 -6.47 -15.32
N SER A 552 15.12 -7.60 -14.80
CA SER A 552 14.77 -8.12 -13.47
C SER A 552 16.00 -8.43 -12.64
N THR A 553 15.85 -8.30 -11.31
CA THR A 553 16.83 -8.77 -10.31
C THR A 553 16.15 -9.68 -9.29
N ASN A 554 16.94 -10.52 -8.64
CA ASN A 554 16.49 -11.42 -7.58
C ASN A 554 17.01 -10.94 -6.21
N VAL A 555 16.11 -10.87 -5.24
CA VAL A 555 16.43 -10.69 -3.82
C VAL A 555 15.90 -11.87 -3.02
N TYR A 556 16.59 -12.24 -1.94
CA TYR A 556 16.27 -13.41 -1.13
C TYR A 556 16.11 -12.96 0.31
N VAL A 557 14.91 -13.14 0.86
CA VAL A 557 14.70 -12.99 2.32
C VAL A 557 15.04 -14.33 2.95
N VAL A 558 16.04 -14.35 3.83
CA VAL A 558 16.56 -15.60 4.42
C VAL A 558 16.57 -15.48 5.93
N SER A 559 16.15 -16.54 6.63
CA SER A 559 16.26 -16.63 8.08
C SER A 559 16.35 -18.07 8.59
N LYS A 560 16.81 -18.26 9.83
CA LYS A 560 16.85 -19.57 10.48
C LYS A 560 15.49 -19.93 11.08
N LEU A 561 15.17 -21.21 11.07
CA LEU A 561 13.97 -21.80 11.69
C LEU A 561 14.36 -23.08 12.45
N PRO A 562 13.77 -23.38 13.62
CA PRO A 562 13.96 -24.68 14.26
C PRO A 562 13.46 -25.82 13.37
N ALA A 563 14.25 -26.88 13.19
CA ALA A 563 13.90 -27.98 12.30
C ALA A 563 12.59 -28.71 12.70
N SER A 564 12.24 -28.68 13.98
CA SER A 564 10.98 -29.25 14.50
C SER A 564 9.76 -28.33 14.38
N LEU A 565 9.87 -27.15 13.74
CA LEU A 565 8.76 -26.23 13.57
C LEU A 565 8.02 -26.52 12.27
N ASP A 566 6.76 -26.94 12.37
CA ASP A 566 5.84 -26.95 11.24
C ASP A 566 5.40 -25.53 10.89
N VAL A 567 5.26 -25.22 9.61
CA VAL A 567 4.85 -23.90 9.12
C VAL A 567 3.51 -24.02 8.42
N SER A 568 2.46 -23.46 9.02
CA SER A 568 1.10 -23.45 8.45
C SER A 568 0.91 -22.27 7.49
N GLN A 569 1.61 -21.17 7.76
CA GLN A 569 1.60 -19.92 7.02
C GLN A 569 2.99 -19.27 7.09
N LEU A 570 3.53 -18.91 5.92
CA LEU A 570 4.72 -18.06 5.79
C LEU A 570 4.31 -16.73 5.15
N GLN A 571 4.57 -15.60 5.82
CA GLN A 571 4.48 -14.29 5.21
C GLN A 571 5.88 -13.72 5.03
N VAL A 572 6.18 -13.24 3.82
CA VAL A 572 7.45 -12.58 3.48
C VAL A 572 7.19 -11.16 3.03
N ALA A 573 7.85 -10.20 3.68
CA ALA A 573 7.74 -8.78 3.37
C ALA A 573 9.10 -8.18 3.00
N LEU A 574 9.07 -7.32 1.97
CA LEU A 574 10.12 -6.35 1.68
C LEU A 574 9.74 -5.03 2.35
N MET A 575 10.69 -4.43 3.07
CA MET A 575 10.52 -3.18 3.80
C MET A 575 11.40 -2.11 3.15
N GLU A 576 10.84 -0.94 2.85
CA GLU A 576 11.58 0.24 2.41
C GLU A 576 12.07 1.04 3.62
N LYS A 577 13.36 1.37 3.65
CA LYS A 577 13.96 2.18 4.71
C LYS A 577 13.75 3.67 4.43
N ILE A 578 13.12 4.36 5.38
CA ILE A 578 12.79 5.79 5.30
C ILE A 578 13.45 6.48 6.50
N GLY A 579 14.72 6.89 6.31
CA GLY A 579 15.55 7.43 7.39
C GLY A 579 15.91 6.35 8.41
N GLU A 580 15.56 6.57 9.68
CA GLU A 580 15.70 5.59 10.77
C GLU A 580 14.50 4.64 10.88
N SER A 581 13.38 4.95 10.21
CA SER A 581 12.18 4.11 10.18
C SER A 581 12.18 3.16 8.99
N SER A 582 11.33 2.13 9.03
CA SER A 582 11.00 1.32 7.85
C SER A 582 9.49 1.30 7.62
N SER A 583 9.09 1.18 6.36
CA SER A 583 7.70 1.00 5.93
C SER A 583 7.60 -0.25 5.07
N GLU A 584 6.50 -0.99 5.18
CA GLU A 584 6.28 -2.14 4.30
C GLU A 584 6.16 -1.70 2.84
N TRP A 585 7.03 -2.25 1.99
CA TRP A 585 7.07 -2.00 0.56
C TRP A 585 6.19 -2.99 -0.19
N PHE A 586 6.29 -4.29 0.11
CA PHE A 586 5.38 -5.33 -0.39
C PHE A 586 5.40 -6.57 0.49
N ARG A 587 4.29 -7.32 0.58
CA ARG A 587 4.21 -8.58 1.35
C ARG A 587 3.41 -9.65 0.59
N PHE A 588 3.97 -10.84 0.51
CA PHE A 588 3.34 -12.06 0.02
C PHE A 588 2.97 -12.98 1.20
N THR A 589 1.95 -13.82 1.02
CA THR A 589 1.58 -14.88 1.96
C THR A 589 1.53 -16.24 1.25
N HIS A 590 2.14 -17.25 1.84
CA HIS A 590 2.00 -18.67 1.48
C HIS A 590 1.28 -19.41 2.61
N LEU A 591 0.36 -20.30 2.27
CA LEU A 591 -0.47 -21.10 3.17
C LEU A 591 -0.30 -22.59 2.86
N GLY A 592 -0.26 -23.40 3.91
CA GLY A 592 -0.07 -24.85 3.82
C GLY A 592 1.40 -25.24 3.76
N GLU A 593 1.66 -26.47 3.34
CA GLU A 593 2.99 -27.08 3.33
C GLU A 593 3.99 -26.27 2.49
N MET A 594 5.27 -26.33 2.90
CA MET A 594 6.35 -25.71 2.13
C MET A 594 6.52 -26.42 0.78
N PRO A 595 6.79 -25.69 -0.32
CA PRO A 595 7.11 -26.31 -1.60
C PRO A 595 8.33 -27.24 -1.48
N SER A 596 8.30 -28.38 -2.16
CA SER A 596 9.46 -29.26 -2.30
C SER A 596 10.59 -28.55 -3.07
N LEU A 597 11.83 -28.97 -2.85
CA LEU A 597 12.96 -28.44 -3.60
C LEU A 597 12.86 -28.84 -5.09
N PRO A 598 13.47 -28.07 -6.01
CA PRO A 598 13.58 -28.48 -7.40
C PRO A 598 14.46 -29.74 -7.52
N GLU A 599 13.87 -30.86 -7.94
CA GLU A 599 14.61 -32.10 -8.20
C GLU A 599 15.37 -32.03 -9.54
N VAL A 600 16.56 -32.65 -9.57
CA VAL A 600 17.40 -32.74 -10.76
C VAL A 600 17.76 -34.21 -11.00
N ASP A 601 17.22 -34.78 -12.08
CA ASP A 601 17.46 -36.17 -12.47
C ASP A 601 18.95 -36.49 -12.69
N LYS A 602 19.32 -37.77 -12.49
CA LYS A 602 20.69 -38.27 -12.64
C LYS A 602 21.30 -37.86 -13.99
N GLY A 603 22.47 -37.21 -13.94
CA GLY A 603 23.21 -36.74 -15.12
C GLY A 603 22.60 -35.53 -15.87
N LYS A 604 21.52 -34.92 -15.36
CA LYS A 604 21.05 -33.60 -15.82
C LYS A 604 21.85 -32.46 -15.17
N SER A 605 21.68 -31.27 -15.71
CA SER A 605 22.24 -30.04 -15.16
C SER A 605 21.16 -29.19 -14.49
N TYR A 606 21.56 -28.48 -13.44
CA TYR A 606 20.82 -27.41 -12.78
C TYR A 606 21.37 -26.07 -13.24
N LYS A 607 20.50 -25.05 -13.39
CA LYS A 607 20.91 -23.72 -13.85
C LYS A 607 20.63 -22.68 -12.79
N LEU A 608 21.67 -21.94 -12.44
CA LEU A 608 21.60 -20.72 -11.66
C LEU A 608 21.45 -19.55 -12.64
N ASP A 609 20.28 -18.92 -12.63
CA ASP A 609 19.97 -17.76 -13.49
C ASP A 609 19.74 -16.53 -12.60
N ASN A 610 20.82 -15.79 -12.38
CA ASN A 610 20.84 -14.52 -11.67
C ASN A 610 21.34 -13.41 -12.61
N GLN A 611 20.90 -12.17 -12.39
CA GLN A 611 21.23 -11.05 -13.28
C GLN A 611 22.75 -10.79 -13.32
N GLY A 612 23.40 -11.07 -14.45
CA GLY A 612 24.86 -10.96 -14.61
C GLY A 612 25.67 -12.07 -13.93
N ARG A 613 25.02 -13.18 -13.58
CA ARG A 613 25.60 -14.40 -13.03
C ARG A 613 24.76 -15.61 -13.49
N GLN A 614 25.09 -16.13 -14.67
CA GLN A 614 24.54 -17.38 -15.19
C GLN A 614 25.55 -18.53 -15.05
N GLU A 615 25.17 -19.59 -14.34
CA GLU A 615 26.01 -20.77 -14.08
C GLU A 615 25.21 -22.07 -14.31
N GLU A 616 25.89 -23.14 -14.71
CA GLU A 616 25.31 -24.48 -14.89
C GLU A 616 26.07 -25.51 -14.03
N ILE A 617 25.37 -26.18 -13.13
CA ILE A 617 25.89 -27.20 -12.21
C ILE A 617 25.47 -28.57 -12.72
N LYS A 618 26.39 -29.55 -12.76
CA LYS A 618 26.10 -30.91 -13.22
C LYS A 618 26.93 -31.94 -12.45
N GLU A 619 26.33 -33.08 -12.10
CA GLU A 619 27.07 -34.22 -11.57
C GLU A 619 28.04 -34.79 -12.62
N VAL A 620 29.31 -34.95 -12.23
CA VAL A 620 30.33 -35.69 -13.00
C VAL A 620 30.43 -37.13 -12.49
N ARG A 621 30.55 -37.30 -11.17
CA ARG A 621 30.79 -38.61 -10.52
C ARG A 621 30.40 -38.54 -9.04
N SER A 622 29.73 -39.56 -8.53
CA SER A 622 29.60 -39.82 -7.09
C SER A 622 30.16 -41.20 -6.75
N VAL A 623 30.94 -41.31 -5.67
CA VAL A 623 31.52 -42.57 -5.18
C VAL A 623 31.57 -42.58 -3.65
N VAL A 624 31.69 -43.79 -3.07
CA VAL A 624 31.85 -43.99 -1.63
C VAL A 624 33.22 -44.62 -1.35
N TYR A 625 34.07 -43.93 -0.60
CA TYR A 625 35.31 -44.51 -0.08
C TYR A 625 34.99 -45.24 1.23
N THR A 626 35.35 -46.52 1.31
CA THR A 626 35.16 -47.31 2.52
C THR A 626 36.34 -47.11 3.46
N GLY A 627 36.11 -46.56 4.65
CA GLY A 627 37.14 -46.43 5.70
C GLY A 627 36.95 -47.42 6.85
N ASP A 628 37.81 -47.41 7.87
CA ASP A 628 37.67 -48.33 9.01
C ASP A 628 36.51 -47.95 9.94
N SER A 629 36.39 -46.66 10.27
CA SER A 629 35.42 -46.13 11.25
C SER A 629 34.20 -45.47 10.61
N ASN A 630 34.36 -44.87 9.44
CA ASN A 630 33.35 -44.13 8.70
C ASN A 630 33.56 -44.38 7.21
N ASP A 631 32.49 -44.28 6.43
CA ASP A 631 32.56 -44.20 4.98
C ASP A 631 32.62 -42.73 4.56
N ILE A 632 33.11 -42.44 3.35
CA ILE A 632 33.16 -41.07 2.83
C ILE A 632 32.36 -41.02 1.54
N MET A 633 31.26 -40.27 1.58
CA MET A 633 30.51 -39.91 0.38
C MET A 633 31.24 -38.76 -0.30
N TYR A 634 31.53 -38.92 -1.60
CA TYR A 634 32.35 -38.00 -2.38
C TYR A 634 31.69 -37.79 -3.74
N THR A 635 31.45 -36.53 -4.10
CA THR A 635 30.80 -36.12 -5.35
C THR A 635 31.57 -35.01 -6.05
N GLU A 636 31.83 -35.21 -7.33
CA GLU A 636 32.41 -34.25 -8.26
C GLU A 636 31.29 -33.56 -9.05
N LEU A 637 31.25 -32.22 -9.02
CA LEU A 637 30.37 -31.38 -9.79
C LEU A 637 31.15 -30.56 -10.82
N GLU A 638 30.64 -30.52 -12.04
CA GLU A 638 31.01 -29.55 -13.06
C GLU A 638 30.20 -28.27 -12.82
N VAL A 639 30.86 -27.12 -12.63
CA VAL A 639 30.23 -25.80 -12.50
C VAL A 639 30.73 -24.92 -13.64
N LYS A 640 29.84 -24.59 -14.57
CA LYS A 640 30.17 -23.93 -15.83
C LYS A 640 29.69 -22.49 -15.85
N ASN A 641 30.60 -21.57 -16.20
CA ASN A 641 30.26 -20.17 -16.43
C ASN A 641 29.53 -20.00 -17.77
N LEU A 642 28.27 -19.53 -17.74
CA LEU A 642 27.48 -19.24 -18.95
C LEU A 642 27.55 -17.76 -19.37
N GLU A 643 28.13 -16.88 -18.55
CA GLU A 643 28.32 -15.46 -18.89
C GLU A 643 29.31 -15.27 -20.05
N LYS A 644 29.20 -14.11 -20.71
CA LYS A 644 30.10 -13.71 -21.82
C LYS A 644 31.47 -13.21 -21.35
N TYR A 645 31.67 -13.09 -20.04
CA TYR A 645 32.87 -12.57 -19.38
C TYR A 645 33.32 -13.53 -18.28
N GLN A 646 34.52 -13.29 -17.75
CA GLN A 646 35.07 -14.07 -16.65
C GLN A 646 34.33 -13.77 -15.33
N LEU A 647 34.04 -14.82 -14.56
CA LEU A 647 33.18 -14.78 -13.37
C LEU A 647 33.79 -15.61 -12.23
N ASP A 648 33.76 -15.09 -11.01
CA ASP A 648 34.00 -15.89 -9.80
C ASP A 648 32.83 -16.86 -9.63
N LEU A 649 33.03 -18.16 -9.88
CA LEU A 649 31.98 -19.18 -9.74
C LEU A 649 31.40 -19.18 -8.31
N SER A 650 30.10 -19.47 -8.19
CA SER A 650 29.42 -19.47 -6.89
C SER A 650 30.08 -20.47 -5.93
N GLN A 651 30.31 -20.05 -4.69
CA GLN A 651 30.76 -20.95 -3.62
C GLN A 651 29.59 -21.85 -3.23
N LEU A 652 29.65 -23.12 -3.62
CA LEU A 652 28.58 -24.07 -3.37
C LEU A 652 28.60 -24.56 -1.93
N VAL A 653 27.42 -24.67 -1.36
CA VAL A 653 27.20 -25.36 -0.08
C VAL A 653 26.17 -26.46 -0.34
N GLY A 654 26.34 -27.60 0.31
CA GLY A 654 25.39 -28.70 0.17
C GLY A 654 25.35 -29.66 1.34
N TYR A 655 24.33 -30.51 1.30
CA TYR A 655 24.04 -31.57 2.25
C TYR A 655 23.71 -32.85 1.47
N PHE A 656 24.29 -33.96 1.88
CA PHE A 656 23.91 -35.29 1.38
C PHE A 656 22.72 -35.79 2.19
N GLU A 657 21.62 -36.09 1.52
CA GLU A 657 20.38 -36.52 2.15
C GLU A 657 20.06 -37.98 1.78
N THR A 658 19.66 -38.76 2.79
CA THR A 658 19.18 -40.14 2.61
C THR A 658 17.69 -40.16 2.25
N SER A 659 17.20 -41.25 1.68
CA SER A 659 15.76 -41.48 1.48
C SER A 659 14.91 -41.48 2.76
N SER A 660 15.54 -41.45 3.94
CA SER A 660 14.89 -41.30 5.25
C SER A 660 14.83 -39.86 5.78
N GLY A 661 15.31 -38.87 5.03
CA GLY A 661 15.36 -37.46 5.43
C GLY A 661 16.50 -37.11 6.39
N GLN A 662 17.49 -37.99 6.56
CA GLN A 662 18.71 -37.67 7.31
C GLN A 662 19.70 -36.93 6.42
N SER A 663 20.07 -35.70 6.79
CA SER A 663 20.97 -34.83 6.03
C SER A 663 22.34 -34.70 6.69
N TYR A 664 23.41 -34.77 5.89
CA TYR A 664 24.81 -34.70 6.33
C TYR A 664 25.52 -33.55 5.61
N GLN A 665 26.02 -32.56 6.34
CA GLN A 665 26.69 -31.39 5.76
C GLN A 665 27.92 -31.81 4.95
N ALA A 666 28.02 -31.31 3.72
CA ALA A 666 29.18 -31.52 2.86
C ALA A 666 30.25 -30.44 3.08
N GLN A 667 31.52 -30.84 3.02
CA GLN A 667 32.65 -29.94 2.86
C GLN A 667 32.87 -29.68 1.37
N ALA A 668 32.95 -28.40 0.99
CA ALA A 668 33.20 -27.98 -0.39
C ALA A 668 34.70 -27.72 -0.61
N VAL A 669 35.24 -28.25 -1.70
CA VAL A 669 36.56 -27.90 -2.22
C VAL A 669 36.38 -27.38 -3.63
N GLN A 670 36.68 -26.09 -3.83
CA GLN A 670 36.53 -25.42 -5.12
C GLN A 670 37.84 -24.71 -5.52
N VAL A 671 37.96 -24.38 -6.79
CA VAL A 671 39.01 -23.45 -7.23
C VAL A 671 38.72 -22.02 -6.75
N ASP A 672 39.80 -21.25 -6.53
CA ASP A 672 39.79 -19.88 -6.02
C ASP A 672 40.15 -18.83 -7.10
N THR A 673 40.13 -19.23 -8.36
CA THR A 673 40.35 -18.37 -9.52
C THR A 673 39.05 -18.19 -10.31
N PRO A 674 38.79 -17.00 -10.87
CA PRO A 674 37.58 -16.76 -11.65
C PRO A 674 37.59 -17.58 -12.97
N ALA A 675 36.45 -18.18 -13.32
CA ALA A 675 36.31 -18.98 -14.54
C ALA A 675 36.03 -18.09 -15.78
N PRO A 676 36.77 -18.24 -16.90
CA PRO A 676 36.46 -17.57 -18.16
C PRO A 676 35.09 -17.99 -18.75
N SER A 677 34.60 -17.22 -19.72
CA SER A 677 33.34 -17.53 -20.42
C SER A 677 33.34 -18.95 -21.01
N LEU A 678 32.23 -19.69 -20.79
CA LEU A 678 32.00 -21.07 -21.22
C LEU A 678 32.99 -22.12 -20.68
N GLN A 679 33.89 -21.76 -19.77
CA GLN A 679 34.76 -22.70 -19.07
C GLN A 679 34.07 -23.30 -17.84
N SER A 680 34.48 -24.52 -17.50
CA SER A 680 33.98 -25.28 -16.37
C SER A 680 35.03 -25.37 -15.26
N GLY A 681 34.64 -25.10 -14.02
CA GLY A 681 35.38 -25.46 -12.82
C GLY A 681 34.92 -26.82 -12.28
N LEU A 682 35.81 -27.60 -11.66
CA LEU A 682 35.38 -28.74 -10.85
C LEU A 682 35.24 -28.31 -9.39
N VAL A 683 34.10 -28.67 -8.80
CA VAL A 683 33.79 -28.57 -7.37
C VAL A 683 33.68 -29.97 -6.79
N VAL A 684 34.29 -30.19 -5.64
CA VAL A 684 34.14 -31.45 -4.89
C VAL A 684 33.33 -31.17 -3.63
N LEU A 685 32.27 -31.96 -3.42
CA LEU A 685 31.48 -31.99 -2.20
C LEU A 685 31.61 -33.37 -1.56
N TRP A 686 31.96 -33.42 -0.27
CA TRP A 686 32.17 -34.69 0.43
C TRP A 686 31.78 -34.63 1.90
N THR A 687 31.43 -35.78 2.49
CA THR A 687 31.15 -35.88 3.93
C THR A 687 31.48 -37.26 4.49
N LYS A 688 31.66 -37.35 5.81
CA LYS A 688 31.87 -38.62 6.53
C LYS A 688 30.53 -39.18 6.98
N LEU A 689 30.20 -40.39 6.54
CA LEU A 689 29.00 -41.11 6.90
C LEU A 689 29.31 -42.20 7.94
N PRO A 690 28.44 -42.40 8.95
CA PRO A 690 28.49 -43.57 9.81
C PRO A 690 28.40 -44.88 9.01
N LYS A 691 28.99 -45.95 9.53
CA LYS A 691 28.90 -47.28 8.92
C LYS A 691 27.45 -47.76 8.83
N GLY A 692 27.10 -48.32 7.67
CA GLY A 692 25.79 -48.94 7.42
C GLY A 692 24.72 -48.00 6.84
N ILE A 693 25.05 -46.72 6.57
CA ILE A 693 24.17 -45.84 5.79
C ILE A 693 24.08 -46.36 4.35
N TYR A 694 22.86 -46.46 3.82
CA TYR A 694 22.61 -46.81 2.43
C TYR A 694 22.79 -45.56 1.54
N THR A 695 23.61 -45.69 0.49
CA THR A 695 24.10 -44.53 -0.29
C THR A 695 23.57 -44.45 -1.72
N GLN A 696 22.92 -45.50 -2.23
CA GLN A 696 22.57 -45.62 -3.67
C GLN A 696 21.37 -44.74 -4.10
N ASP A 697 20.53 -44.37 -3.15
CA ASP A 697 19.38 -43.48 -3.30
C ASP A 697 19.61 -42.10 -2.65
N MET A 698 20.82 -41.82 -2.16
CA MET A 698 21.15 -40.52 -1.61
C MET A 698 21.10 -39.44 -2.70
N LYS A 699 20.65 -38.26 -2.26
CA LYS A 699 20.59 -37.05 -3.08
C LYS A 699 21.52 -35.99 -2.49
N LEU A 700 21.93 -35.03 -3.30
CA LEU A 700 22.71 -33.88 -2.89
C LEU A 700 21.86 -32.62 -3.00
N VAL A 701 21.46 -32.06 -1.85
CA VAL A 701 20.90 -30.71 -1.79
C VAL A 701 22.07 -29.73 -1.91
N VAL A 702 22.15 -28.96 -2.99
CA VAL A 702 23.26 -28.03 -3.26
C VAL A 702 22.77 -26.69 -3.79
N GLY A 703 23.36 -25.58 -3.32
CA GLY A 703 23.02 -24.22 -3.75
C GLY A 703 24.15 -23.21 -3.52
N GLU A 704 23.86 -21.94 -3.80
CA GLU A 704 24.81 -20.82 -3.68
C GLU A 704 24.96 -20.37 -2.22
N GLY A 705 26.19 -20.40 -1.69
CA GLY A 705 26.51 -19.93 -0.35
C GLY A 705 26.29 -18.42 -0.18
N ILE A 706 25.83 -18.03 1.02
CA ILE A 706 25.62 -16.63 1.40
C ILE A 706 26.39 -16.23 2.67
N ALA A 707 26.96 -15.03 2.65
CA ALA A 707 27.64 -14.41 3.77
C ALA A 707 27.07 -13.01 3.98
N ASP A 708 26.45 -12.80 5.13
CA ASP A 708 25.66 -11.60 5.45
C ASP A 708 24.55 -11.32 4.41
N ASN A 709 24.61 -10.19 3.72
CA ASN A 709 23.57 -9.71 2.82
C ASN A 709 23.94 -9.92 1.33
N LYS A 710 24.86 -10.84 1.04
CA LYS A 710 25.42 -11.10 -0.29
C LYS A 710 25.83 -12.56 -0.47
N LEU A 711 26.14 -12.95 -1.70
CA LEU A 711 26.79 -14.23 -2.00
C LEU A 711 28.16 -14.32 -1.33
N THR A 712 28.55 -15.52 -0.91
CA THR A 712 29.85 -15.80 -0.29
C THR A 712 30.98 -15.59 -1.32
N PRO A 713 32.02 -14.78 -1.03
CA PRO A 713 33.16 -14.61 -1.93
C PRO A 713 34.00 -15.89 -2.02
N LEU A 714 34.88 -16.00 -3.01
CA LEU A 714 35.76 -17.17 -3.15
C LEU A 714 36.56 -17.42 -1.85
N LYS A 715 36.62 -18.69 -1.40
CA LYS A 715 37.19 -19.13 -0.11
C LYS A 715 36.55 -18.52 1.16
N GLY A 716 35.45 -17.78 1.06
CA GLY A 716 34.70 -17.29 2.22
C GLY A 716 33.94 -18.39 2.96
N GLU A 717 33.75 -18.24 4.26
CA GLU A 717 32.84 -19.08 5.04
C GLU A 717 31.38 -18.65 4.80
N SER A 718 30.50 -19.60 4.53
CA SER A 718 29.08 -19.33 4.31
C SER A 718 28.29 -19.39 5.60
N THR A 719 27.42 -18.41 5.82
CA THR A 719 26.45 -18.34 6.94
C THR A 719 25.08 -18.93 6.60
N GLY A 720 24.88 -19.33 5.35
CA GLY A 720 23.71 -20.03 4.82
C GLY A 720 23.89 -20.32 3.33
N TYR A 721 22.82 -20.74 2.64
CA TYR A 721 22.81 -20.88 1.18
C TYR A 721 21.40 -20.66 0.59
N ILE A 722 21.32 -20.41 -0.72
CA ILE A 722 20.11 -20.09 -1.49
C ILE A 722 20.13 -20.77 -2.87
N ASN A 723 19.03 -20.69 -3.63
CA ASN A 723 18.86 -21.32 -4.95
C ASN A 723 19.29 -22.80 -4.94
N ALA A 724 18.89 -23.55 -3.91
CA ALA A 724 19.27 -24.94 -3.81
C ALA A 724 18.44 -25.80 -4.77
N ALA A 725 19.02 -26.89 -5.24
CA ALA A 725 18.34 -27.98 -5.92
C ALA A 725 18.73 -29.32 -5.32
N GLU A 726 17.85 -30.30 -5.48
CA GLU A 726 18.01 -31.65 -4.95
C GLU A 726 18.46 -32.58 -6.08
N MET A 727 19.77 -32.80 -6.18
CA MET A 727 20.39 -33.55 -7.27
C MET A 727 20.41 -35.05 -6.96
N ALA A 728 19.77 -35.85 -7.81
CA ALA A 728 19.82 -37.30 -7.73
C ALA A 728 21.20 -37.81 -8.18
N LEU A 729 21.90 -38.56 -7.31
CA LEU A 729 23.29 -38.95 -7.55
C LEU A 729 23.43 -40.29 -8.26
N ASN A 730 24.40 -40.39 -9.17
CA ASN A 730 24.82 -41.62 -9.81
C ASN A 730 25.99 -42.24 -9.04
N VAL A 731 25.70 -42.79 -7.86
CA VAL A 731 26.71 -43.41 -6.98
C VAL A 731 27.28 -44.68 -7.61
N GLN A 732 28.55 -44.62 -7.98
CA GLN A 732 29.27 -45.72 -8.61
C GLN A 732 30.12 -46.47 -7.59
N THR A 733 30.23 -47.78 -7.79
CA THR A 733 31.28 -48.61 -7.17
C THR A 733 32.42 -48.71 -8.18
N PRO A 734 33.60 -48.09 -7.96
CA PRO A 734 34.69 -48.17 -8.91
C PRO A 734 35.20 -49.61 -9.04
N GLY A 735 35.37 -50.06 -10.27
CA GLY A 735 35.98 -51.35 -10.58
C GLY A 735 37.50 -51.29 -10.47
N THR A 736 38.12 -52.42 -10.11
CA THR A 736 39.58 -52.57 -10.09
C THR A 736 40.07 -53.16 -11.40
N ASN A 737 40.91 -52.43 -12.13
CA ASN A 737 41.52 -52.89 -13.37
C ASN A 737 42.55 -54.01 -13.10
N SER A 738 42.68 -54.97 -14.01
CA SER A 738 43.68 -56.05 -13.93
C SER A 738 45.07 -55.66 -14.47
N THR A 739 45.22 -54.41 -14.90
CA THR A 739 46.48 -53.84 -15.41
C THR A 739 46.69 -52.46 -14.81
N LEU A 740 47.94 -52.06 -14.57
CA LEU A 740 48.29 -50.76 -13.99
C LEU A 740 48.22 -49.60 -15.00
N SER A 741 47.21 -49.59 -15.88
CA SER A 741 47.05 -48.60 -16.95
C SER A 741 45.70 -47.89 -16.84
N GLY A 742 45.66 -46.60 -17.22
CA GLY A 742 44.45 -45.80 -17.22
C GLY A 742 43.80 -45.60 -15.84
N MET A 743 44.59 -45.54 -14.77
CA MET A 743 44.10 -45.32 -13.41
C MET A 743 43.78 -43.83 -13.23
N VAL A 744 42.50 -43.47 -13.11
CA VAL A 744 42.05 -42.07 -13.08
C VAL A 744 41.75 -41.60 -11.66
N ILE A 745 42.34 -40.46 -11.30
CA ILE A 745 42.01 -39.63 -10.14
C ILE A 745 41.93 -38.19 -10.66
N ASN A 746 40.73 -37.68 -10.95
CA ASN A 746 40.54 -36.42 -11.67
C ASN A 746 41.35 -35.24 -11.07
N PRO A 747 42.08 -34.43 -11.88
CA PRO A 747 42.23 -34.47 -13.34
C PRO A 747 43.24 -35.49 -13.90
N TYR A 748 43.92 -36.26 -13.07
CA TYR A 748 45.06 -37.07 -13.46
C TYR A 748 44.68 -38.47 -13.95
N ALA A 749 45.43 -38.98 -14.91
CA ALA A 749 45.46 -40.40 -15.25
C ALA A 749 46.90 -40.93 -15.17
N LEU A 750 47.10 -41.93 -14.32
CA LEU A 750 48.37 -42.64 -14.12
C LEU A 750 48.37 -43.95 -14.91
N SER A 751 49.47 -44.23 -15.60
CA SER A 751 49.76 -45.55 -16.18
C SER A 751 51.19 -45.95 -15.85
N ILE A 752 51.37 -47.12 -15.25
CA ILE A 752 52.66 -47.72 -14.91
C ILE A 752 52.96 -48.77 -15.99
N THR A 753 54.04 -48.58 -16.74
CA THR A 753 54.39 -49.41 -17.90
C THR A 753 55.40 -50.49 -17.58
N ASP A 754 56.24 -50.28 -16.57
CA ASP A 754 57.25 -51.23 -16.11
C ASP A 754 57.39 -51.20 -14.58
N VAL A 755 57.64 -52.38 -13.99
CA VAL A 755 57.76 -52.59 -12.54
C VAL A 755 58.86 -53.61 -12.28
N ALA A 756 59.97 -53.17 -11.69
CA ALA A 756 61.10 -54.01 -11.32
C ALA A 756 61.30 -53.98 -9.79
N ALA A 757 61.08 -55.11 -9.12
CA ALA A 757 61.34 -55.25 -7.68
C ALA A 757 62.57 -56.16 -7.47
N THR A 758 63.71 -55.54 -7.19
CA THR A 758 65.01 -56.20 -7.09
C THR A 758 65.35 -56.53 -5.64
N LEU A 759 65.49 -57.81 -5.34
CA LEU A 759 66.02 -58.33 -4.08
C LEU A 759 67.54 -58.14 -4.03
N THR A 760 68.01 -57.52 -2.96
CA THR A 760 69.44 -57.18 -2.75
C THR A 760 70.23 -58.28 -2.05
N GLY A 761 69.59 -59.39 -1.68
CA GLY A 761 70.17 -60.42 -0.80
C GLY A 761 70.22 -60.04 0.68
N SER A 762 69.74 -58.84 1.03
CA SER A 762 69.53 -58.38 2.41
C SER A 762 68.04 -58.35 2.76
N SER A 763 67.67 -57.87 3.95
CA SER A 763 66.29 -57.61 4.37
C SER A 763 65.63 -56.41 3.65
N SER A 764 66.02 -56.13 2.39
CA SER A 764 65.47 -55.01 1.61
C SER A 764 65.26 -55.33 0.13
N VAL A 765 64.16 -54.80 -0.41
CA VAL A 765 63.80 -54.82 -1.82
C VAL A 765 63.84 -53.40 -2.39
N GLN A 766 64.51 -53.23 -3.53
CA GLN A 766 64.53 -51.99 -4.29
C GLN A 766 63.46 -52.07 -5.38
N VAL A 767 62.48 -51.18 -5.33
CA VAL A 767 61.41 -51.08 -6.34
C VAL A 767 61.75 -49.94 -7.28
N GLY A 768 61.67 -50.21 -8.58
CA GLY A 768 61.74 -49.23 -9.67
C GLY A 768 60.49 -49.32 -10.53
N LEU A 769 59.96 -48.18 -10.92
CA LEU A 769 58.74 -48.03 -11.72
C LEU A 769 59.03 -47.10 -12.89
N THR A 770 58.50 -47.43 -14.07
CA THR A 770 58.37 -46.47 -15.18
C THR A 770 56.89 -46.14 -15.35
N TYR A 771 56.55 -44.86 -15.37
CA TYR A 771 55.17 -44.38 -15.41
C TYR A 771 54.96 -43.21 -16.39
N SER A 772 53.70 -42.98 -16.72
CA SER A 772 53.21 -41.78 -17.38
C SER A 772 52.06 -41.20 -16.56
N LEU A 773 52.12 -39.91 -16.27
CA LEU A 773 51.06 -39.16 -15.59
C LEU A 773 50.57 -38.06 -16.53
N THR A 774 49.34 -38.16 -16.97
CA THR A 774 48.69 -37.12 -17.77
C THR A 774 47.72 -36.33 -16.90
N ARG A 775 47.57 -35.03 -17.19
CA ARG A 775 46.61 -34.13 -16.53
C ARG A 775 45.58 -33.68 -17.56
N SER A 776 44.31 -33.83 -17.25
CA SER A 776 43.22 -33.27 -18.04
C SER A 776 43.13 -31.75 -17.85
N ASN A 777 42.99 -31.03 -18.96
CA ASN A 777 42.70 -29.58 -18.98
C ASN A 777 41.22 -29.29 -19.26
N ALA A 778 40.33 -30.28 -19.08
CA ALA A 778 38.89 -30.12 -19.30
C ALA A 778 38.21 -29.21 -18.28
N TYR A 779 38.82 -29.02 -17.10
CA TYR A 779 38.28 -28.27 -15.97
C TYR A 779 39.34 -27.39 -15.32
N ILE A 780 38.91 -26.24 -14.81
CA ILE A 780 39.67 -25.41 -13.88
C ILE A 780 39.50 -26.01 -12.47
N MET A 781 40.60 -26.24 -11.75
CA MET A 781 40.62 -27.13 -10.59
C MET A 781 41.54 -26.64 -9.48
N GLY A 782 41.13 -26.87 -8.22
CA GLY A 782 41.96 -26.68 -7.03
C GLY A 782 42.70 -27.97 -6.61
N GLU A 783 43.27 -27.94 -5.42
CA GLU A 783 43.90 -29.11 -4.80
C GLU A 783 42.85 -29.93 -4.03
N PHE A 784 42.50 -31.11 -4.55
CA PHE A 784 41.48 -31.99 -3.94
C PHE A 784 42.04 -33.02 -2.95
N GLY A 785 43.35 -33.03 -2.69
CA GLY A 785 43.96 -33.83 -1.61
C GLY A 785 44.03 -35.35 -1.83
N HIS A 786 43.80 -35.85 -3.05
CA HIS A 786 43.94 -37.27 -3.39
C HIS A 786 45.40 -37.71 -3.50
N LYS A 787 45.66 -38.98 -3.20
CA LYS A 787 46.97 -39.63 -3.41
C LYS A 787 46.80 -40.96 -4.15
N TYR A 788 47.80 -41.32 -4.94
CA TYR A 788 47.98 -42.71 -5.36
C TYR A 788 48.70 -43.48 -4.26
N VAL A 789 48.18 -44.63 -3.84
CA VAL A 789 48.85 -45.51 -2.87
C VAL A 789 49.23 -46.81 -3.54
N LEU A 790 50.53 -47.05 -3.64
CA LEU A 790 51.12 -48.30 -4.09
C LEU A 790 51.15 -49.29 -2.92
N GLU A 791 50.29 -50.30 -2.95
CA GLU A 791 50.29 -51.41 -2.01
C GLU A 791 50.97 -52.63 -2.63
N MET A 792 52.11 -53.03 -2.07
CA MET A 792 52.78 -54.28 -2.40
C MET A 792 52.39 -55.35 -1.38
N LYS A 793 51.76 -56.42 -1.84
CA LYS A 793 51.43 -57.60 -1.04
C LYS A 793 52.29 -58.78 -1.47
N ASP A 794 53.07 -59.33 -0.55
CA ASP A 794 53.92 -60.48 -0.83
C ASP A 794 53.17 -61.83 -0.80
N SER A 795 53.85 -62.90 -1.21
CA SER A 795 53.31 -64.27 -1.19
C SER A 795 52.93 -64.82 0.20
N LEU A 796 53.40 -64.19 1.28
CA LEU A 796 53.07 -64.52 2.68
C LEU A 796 51.94 -63.63 3.24
N GLY A 797 51.43 -62.71 2.43
CA GLY A 797 50.35 -61.78 2.78
C GLY A 797 50.79 -60.53 3.53
N ARG A 798 52.10 -60.26 3.68
CA ARG A 798 52.57 -58.98 4.25
C ARG A 798 52.32 -57.86 3.27
N ILE A 799 52.02 -56.68 3.81
CA ILE A 799 51.64 -55.49 3.06
C ILE A 799 52.65 -54.37 3.33
N PHE A 800 53.12 -53.74 2.26
CA PHE A 800 53.86 -52.48 2.31
C PHE A 800 53.13 -51.43 1.46
N THR A 801 53.02 -50.19 1.96
CA THR A 801 52.34 -49.09 1.27
C THR A 801 53.25 -47.89 1.03
N LYS A 802 53.28 -47.36 -0.19
CA LYS A 802 53.90 -46.08 -0.54
C LYS A 802 52.86 -45.11 -1.08
N GLU A 803 52.62 -44.04 -0.34
CA GLU A 803 51.82 -42.89 -0.79
C GLU A 803 52.60 -42.01 -1.78
N LEU A 804 51.88 -41.50 -2.78
CA LEU A 804 52.39 -40.64 -3.85
C LEU A 804 51.37 -39.54 -4.19
N THR A 805 51.78 -38.29 -4.04
CA THR A 805 50.97 -37.11 -4.36
C THR A 805 51.23 -36.68 -5.81
N PRO A 806 50.19 -36.49 -6.64
CA PRO A 806 50.34 -35.95 -8.00
C PRO A 806 51.04 -34.59 -8.01
N GLU A 807 51.85 -34.33 -9.03
CA GLU A 807 52.70 -33.14 -9.25
C GLU A 807 53.79 -32.89 -8.20
N THR A 808 53.67 -33.41 -6.97
CA THR A 808 54.72 -33.43 -5.95
C THR A 808 55.65 -34.63 -6.12
N ASP A 809 55.18 -35.85 -5.88
CA ASP A 809 55.96 -37.10 -5.99
C ASP A 809 55.94 -37.66 -7.42
N LEU A 810 54.80 -37.55 -8.11
CA LEU A 810 54.61 -38.00 -9.49
C LEU A 810 54.58 -36.80 -10.43
N LYS A 811 55.58 -36.63 -11.29
CA LYS A 811 55.61 -35.54 -12.27
C LYS A 811 54.78 -35.89 -13.50
N THR A 812 54.13 -34.88 -14.09
CA THR A 812 53.42 -35.01 -15.36
C THR A 812 54.41 -35.29 -16.51
N GLY A 813 53.94 -36.02 -17.53
CA GLY A 813 54.76 -36.49 -18.66
C GLY A 813 54.74 -38.01 -18.83
N SER A 814 55.57 -38.52 -19.74
CA SER A 814 55.63 -39.94 -20.09
C SER A 814 57.05 -40.50 -19.96
N GLY A 815 57.16 -41.76 -19.51
CA GLY A 815 58.44 -42.42 -19.30
C GLY A 815 59.22 -41.92 -18.07
N ASN A 816 58.54 -41.27 -17.13
CA ASN A 816 59.11 -40.85 -15.86
C ASN A 816 59.45 -42.08 -15.01
N THR A 817 60.56 -42.04 -14.27
CA THR A 817 60.95 -43.13 -13.36
C THR A 817 60.77 -42.74 -11.89
N LEU A 818 60.39 -43.72 -11.07
CA LEU A 818 60.28 -43.60 -9.62
C LEU A 818 60.91 -44.83 -8.96
N SER A 819 61.77 -44.60 -7.97
CA SER A 819 62.44 -45.67 -7.24
C SER A 819 62.33 -45.46 -5.73
N PHE A 820 62.03 -46.53 -4.99
CA PHE A 820 61.97 -46.54 -3.53
C PHE A 820 62.38 -47.91 -2.96
N SER A 821 62.84 -47.94 -1.72
CA SER A 821 63.28 -49.18 -1.05
C SER A 821 62.40 -49.48 0.17
N ASN A 822 62.13 -50.78 0.36
CA ASN A 822 61.34 -51.29 1.47
C ASN A 822 62.21 -52.28 2.25
N SER A 823 62.23 -52.18 3.58
CA SER A 823 63.03 -53.04 4.44
C SER A 823 62.15 -53.79 5.44
N ASP A 824 62.22 -55.12 5.43
CA ASP A 824 61.59 -56.04 6.36
C ASP A 824 62.41 -57.35 6.37
N SER A 825 62.58 -57.93 7.56
CA SER A 825 63.00 -59.32 7.80
C SER A 825 62.47 -60.36 6.79
N VAL A 826 61.27 -60.18 6.23
CA VAL A 826 60.68 -61.11 5.25
C VAL A 826 61.51 -61.25 3.97
N TYR A 827 62.29 -60.23 3.61
CA TYR A 827 63.14 -60.25 2.42
C TYR A 827 64.48 -60.95 2.65
N GLU A 828 64.84 -61.24 3.89
CA GLU A 828 66.10 -61.90 4.23
C GLU A 828 66.13 -63.34 3.68
N GLY A 829 67.11 -63.65 2.83
CA GLY A 829 67.25 -64.95 2.19
C GLY A 829 66.29 -65.22 1.02
N LEU A 830 65.34 -64.33 0.70
CA LEU A 830 64.52 -64.46 -0.51
C LEU A 830 65.40 -64.33 -1.78
N LYS A 831 65.21 -65.27 -2.72
CA LYS A 831 65.91 -65.33 -4.02
C LYS A 831 64.97 -65.23 -5.22
N GLY A 832 63.71 -64.86 -4.98
CA GLY A 832 62.63 -64.84 -5.95
C GLY A 832 61.29 -65.08 -5.28
N GLY A 833 60.20 -64.98 -6.05
CA GLY A 833 58.83 -65.11 -5.56
C GLY A 833 57.89 -64.22 -6.37
N ASN A 834 56.61 -64.23 -6.03
CA ASN A 834 55.62 -63.30 -6.59
C ASN A 834 55.17 -62.28 -5.55
N PHE A 835 54.66 -61.16 -6.05
CA PHE A 835 53.95 -60.15 -5.27
C PHE A 835 52.82 -59.57 -6.12
N THR A 836 51.80 -59.03 -5.46
CA THR A 836 50.75 -58.25 -6.10
C THR A 836 51.01 -56.78 -5.80
N LEU A 837 50.97 -55.94 -6.84
CA LEU A 837 50.95 -54.50 -6.71
C LEU A 837 49.53 -54.01 -6.98
N THR A 838 48.88 -53.48 -5.95
CA THR A 838 47.57 -52.82 -6.04
C THR A 838 47.78 -51.32 -5.92
N VAL A 839 47.14 -50.55 -6.79
CA VAL A 839 47.13 -49.08 -6.76
C VAL A 839 45.77 -48.62 -6.27
N TYR A 840 45.76 -47.85 -5.20
CA TYR A 840 44.55 -47.23 -4.65
C TYR A 840 44.51 -45.72 -4.91
N ASP A 841 43.31 -45.19 -5.04
CA ASP A 841 42.99 -43.79 -4.77
C ASP A 841 42.74 -43.66 -3.26
N GLU A 842 43.54 -42.84 -2.57
CA GLU A 842 43.33 -42.48 -1.17
C GLU A 842 42.81 -41.05 -1.06
N PHE A 843 41.65 -40.92 -0.40
CA PHE A 843 41.05 -39.65 -0.02
C PHE A 843 40.72 -39.66 1.48
N GLN A 844 41.27 -38.68 2.22
CA GLN A 844 41.02 -38.51 3.67
C GLN A 844 41.28 -39.79 4.51
N GLY A 845 42.21 -40.65 4.07
CA GLY A 845 42.58 -41.91 4.72
C GLY A 845 41.71 -43.12 4.35
N ALA A 846 40.65 -42.95 3.57
CA ALA A 846 39.86 -44.04 3.00
C ALA A 846 40.31 -44.36 1.57
N ARG A 847 40.19 -45.61 1.12
CA ARG A 847 40.84 -46.10 -0.11
C ARG A 847 39.88 -46.79 -1.07
N ILE A 848 40.11 -46.61 -2.37
CA ILE A 848 39.41 -47.30 -3.46
C ILE A 848 40.44 -47.96 -4.39
N PRO A 849 40.39 -49.28 -4.65
CA PRO A 849 41.34 -49.98 -5.51
C PRO A 849 41.11 -49.67 -7.00
N LEU A 850 42.03 -48.93 -7.63
CA LEU A 850 41.99 -48.56 -9.05
C LEU A 850 42.47 -49.68 -9.96
N ALA A 851 43.57 -50.35 -9.59
CA ALA A 851 44.13 -51.47 -10.35
C ALA A 851 44.90 -52.45 -9.45
N SER A 852 44.99 -53.71 -9.87
CA SER A 852 45.80 -54.72 -9.20
C SER A 852 46.42 -55.67 -10.21
N GLN A 853 47.74 -55.89 -10.13
CA GLN A 853 48.49 -56.71 -11.07
C GLN A 853 49.60 -57.51 -10.34
N GLY A 854 49.81 -58.76 -10.78
CA GLY A 854 50.85 -59.65 -10.25
C GLY A 854 52.19 -59.49 -10.95
N PHE A 855 53.27 -59.54 -10.18
CA PHE A 855 54.66 -59.39 -10.63
C PHE A 855 55.57 -60.40 -9.92
N TYR A 856 56.83 -60.49 -10.37
CA TYR A 856 57.86 -61.36 -9.79
C TYR A 856 59.03 -60.55 -9.27
N TYR A 857 59.66 -61.03 -8.19
CA TYR A 857 60.91 -60.46 -7.71
C TYR A 857 62.09 -60.86 -8.61
N ILE A 858 62.98 -59.91 -8.88
CA ILE A 858 64.25 -60.10 -9.58
C ILE A 858 65.35 -60.27 -8.52
N TYR A 859 66.19 -61.29 -8.61
CA TYR A 859 67.29 -61.50 -7.66
C TYR A 859 68.64 -61.20 -8.30
N ASN A 860 69.29 -60.13 -7.83
CA ASN A 860 70.64 -59.76 -8.27
C ASN A 860 71.71 -60.45 -7.40
N GLY A 861 71.76 -61.78 -7.50
CA GLY A 861 72.82 -62.59 -6.91
C GLY A 861 74.07 -62.62 -7.77
N ASP A 862 75.00 -61.69 -7.49
CA ASP A 862 76.44 -61.71 -7.80
C ASP A 862 76.87 -62.25 -9.19
N THR A 863 77.07 -61.33 -10.14
CA THR A 863 77.82 -61.61 -11.38
C THR A 863 79.34 -61.62 -11.13
N SER A 864 79.87 -62.77 -10.71
CA SER A 864 81.33 -62.97 -10.57
C SER A 864 81.83 -64.34 -11.06
N ALA A 865 81.38 -64.78 -12.24
CA ALA A 865 82.11 -65.75 -13.08
C ALA A 865 81.66 -65.72 -14.55
N ARG A 866 82.37 -64.97 -15.40
CA ARG A 866 82.40 -65.22 -16.86
C ARG A 866 83.73 -64.77 -17.46
#